data_AF-A0A9D5VM86-F1
#
_entry.id   AF-A0A9D5VM86-F1
#
_cell.length_a   1.000
_cell.length_b   1.000
_cell.length_c   1.000
_cell.angle_alpha   90.00
_cell.angle_beta   90.00
_cell.angle_gamma   90.00
#
_symmetry.space_group_name_H-M   'P 1'
#
loop_
_entity.id
_entity.type
_entity.pdbx_description
1 polymer ?
#
loop_
_entity_poly.entity_id
_entity_poly.type
_entity_poly.pdbx_seq_one_letter_code
_entity_poly.pdbx_strand_id
1 'polypeptide(L)'
;EALIEWFHQQGLVVTLNDHPADGVGPHEEMYSEFMQALGEDPRSGKTTAFDAGNKRYMDTMFAYAHGARERDGIDFWWLDWQQSYYTRSIPDLPNRAWLNHYYSLQSRKNGKRPISFGRWGGLGDHRNPIHFSGDAYTTFKMLNFEVPMTATAGNVGLFYWSHDIGGHQGGRNEESYTRWMQFGATTAALRSHSTRDASMDRRPWTYSYPAKMSMKKASELRSKLFPYIYTAAAIAHHQSVPLNRPMYIIHPELDEAYANPQQYYFGDHILVAPITSPGHGRNKLAHQTVWFPPGTWYNYFTGERFNGSRTQVASAELDEFPIFIRAGVVLPEQPFQSRMSSAKLEKLILRAYPGAMGKKQYSSLYEDDGISLEYQSGASFQTEFSYYRSQESIEIGVFPGLGQYNGKVTTRSYFIELPEISPREQAQAILIASDGSQQRLTPTYDTSLRILKIAIPPQAIESAFRVIITGVQEVNPTVAQKLARERRLLGLLQKDYRPGKSIQDYIADLSAEEEEGVISELAALDNIGATVRSRGIYLFPDKQDLLQIFGGNAPDSRVQYKVEDIIFNTASPVTQGECTSMESICSIPITESTNPIGQLRKRIVTLSSSNLIWKKSLEEVPSLLTMWSVVGPFPFDPSYGASKQAYGPEKSGVDLNRRYPDGATGVVGWQPFHENDNGIFDLCSKFPMENRIAYAVTFLNSSQDQEVTFEVNSDDQVMLFLDGEVIHINDVWRGVNTDPDLVKVKLTKGAHTLLIKVANGWGGFAYKVGVQATAAIFQSQSPL
;
A
#
# COMPACT_ATOMS: atom_id res chain seq x y z
N GLU A 1 -4.21 -34.06 -20.70
CA GLU A 1 -3.08 -34.16 -21.66
C GLU A 1 -3.10 -33.08 -22.74
N ALA A 2 -3.98 -33.12 -23.76
CA ALA A 2 -3.93 -32.15 -24.87
C ALA A 2 -3.95 -30.65 -24.45
N LEU A 3 -4.70 -30.30 -23.40
CA LEU A 3 -4.70 -28.94 -22.84
C LEU A 3 -3.37 -28.58 -22.15
N ILE A 4 -2.73 -29.54 -21.48
CA ILE A 4 -1.42 -29.37 -20.83
C ILE A 4 -0.36 -29.12 -21.90
N GLU A 5 -0.37 -29.95 -22.95
CA GLU A 5 0.54 -29.79 -24.09
C GLU A 5 0.37 -28.41 -24.74
N TRP A 6 -0.88 -27.95 -24.92
CA TRP A 6 -1.14 -26.60 -25.43
C TRP A 6 -0.52 -25.53 -24.54
N PHE A 7 -0.64 -25.61 -23.20
CA PHE A 7 0.02 -24.66 -22.29
C PHE A 7 1.54 -24.66 -22.46
N HIS A 8 2.16 -25.84 -22.55
CA HIS A 8 3.61 -25.97 -22.77
C HIS A 8 4.05 -25.39 -24.13
N GLN A 9 3.27 -25.59 -25.20
CA GLN A 9 3.51 -24.95 -26.50
C GLN A 9 3.45 -23.42 -26.43
N GLN A 10 2.69 -22.86 -25.47
CA GLN A 10 2.68 -21.42 -25.18
C GLN A 10 3.79 -20.98 -24.21
N GLY A 11 4.71 -21.87 -23.82
CA GLY A 11 5.77 -21.60 -22.83
C GLY A 11 5.23 -21.31 -21.43
N LEU A 12 4.08 -21.88 -21.06
CA LEU A 12 3.50 -21.78 -19.72
C LEU A 12 3.82 -23.04 -18.91
N VAL A 13 3.87 -22.89 -17.59
CA VAL A 13 3.98 -24.02 -16.65
C VAL A 13 2.60 -24.34 -16.08
N VAL A 14 2.34 -25.62 -15.83
CA VAL A 14 1.05 -26.13 -15.35
C VAL A 14 1.22 -26.73 -13.95
N THR A 15 0.34 -26.33 -13.03
CA THR A 15 0.29 -26.87 -11.68
C THR A 15 -1.13 -27.29 -11.32
N LEU A 16 -1.25 -28.23 -10.39
CA LEU A 16 -2.51 -28.66 -9.78
C LEU A 16 -2.50 -28.36 -8.28
N ASN A 17 -3.66 -27.99 -7.75
CA ASN A 17 -3.91 -27.94 -6.32
C ASN A 17 -4.21 -29.37 -5.82
N ASP A 18 -3.52 -29.79 -4.77
CA ASP A 18 -3.64 -31.08 -4.12
C ASP A 18 -4.08 -30.94 -2.65
N HIS A 19 -5.08 -31.75 -2.30
CA HIS A 19 -5.65 -31.88 -0.95
C HIS A 19 -5.66 -33.36 -0.54
N PRO A 20 -4.52 -33.92 -0.10
CA PRO A 20 -4.37 -35.37 0.01
C PRO A 20 -5.00 -35.98 1.28
N ALA A 21 -5.73 -35.19 2.08
CA ALA A 21 -6.17 -35.56 3.43
C ALA A 21 -7.10 -36.79 3.49
N ASP A 22 -7.95 -36.96 2.47
CA ASP A 22 -8.87 -38.10 2.39
C ASP A 22 -8.16 -39.41 2.00
N GLY A 23 -6.89 -39.30 1.56
CA GLY A 23 -6.08 -40.41 1.10
C GLY A 23 -6.56 -40.99 -0.22
N VAL A 24 -6.27 -42.27 -0.48
CA VAL A 24 -6.55 -42.92 -1.78
C VAL A 24 -7.61 -43.99 -1.61
N GLY A 25 -8.73 -43.86 -2.33
CA GLY A 25 -9.90 -44.73 -2.24
C GLY A 25 -10.31 -45.37 -3.57
N PRO A 26 -11.28 -46.32 -3.57
CA PRO A 26 -11.60 -47.16 -4.74
C PRO A 26 -12.14 -46.44 -5.97
N HIS A 27 -12.51 -45.16 -5.83
CA HIS A 27 -13.00 -44.33 -6.92
C HIS A 27 -11.86 -43.68 -7.72
N GLU A 28 -10.63 -43.72 -7.19
CA GLU A 28 -9.46 -43.17 -7.84
C GLU A 28 -8.89 -44.14 -8.89
N GLU A 29 -8.47 -43.60 -10.02
CA GLU A 29 -7.98 -44.38 -11.18
C GLU A 29 -6.80 -45.29 -10.80
N MET A 30 -5.90 -44.81 -9.94
CA MET A 30 -4.67 -45.52 -9.55
C MET A 30 -4.85 -46.46 -8.34
N TYR A 31 -6.07 -46.65 -7.84
CA TYR A 31 -6.31 -47.33 -6.56
C TYR A 31 -5.76 -48.75 -6.49
N SER A 32 -5.96 -49.56 -7.54
CA SER A 32 -5.55 -50.97 -7.53
C SER A 32 -4.03 -51.10 -7.41
N GLU A 33 -3.29 -50.35 -8.22
CA GLU A 33 -1.84 -50.30 -8.24
C GLU A 33 -1.28 -49.71 -6.94
N PHE A 34 -1.92 -48.65 -6.44
CA PHE A 34 -1.56 -48.00 -5.18
C PHE A 34 -1.68 -48.97 -4.00
N MET A 35 -2.80 -49.70 -3.89
CA MET A 35 -3.02 -50.69 -2.83
C MET A 35 -2.00 -51.83 -2.90
N GLN A 36 -1.74 -52.36 -4.10
CA GLN A 36 -0.73 -53.41 -4.29
C GLN A 36 0.67 -52.93 -3.87
N ALA A 37 1.05 -51.71 -4.22
CA ALA A 37 2.33 -51.12 -3.82
C ALA A 37 2.45 -50.90 -2.30
N LEU A 38 1.34 -50.58 -1.62
CA LEU A 38 1.25 -50.58 -0.15
C LEU A 38 1.25 -51.98 0.48
N GLY A 39 1.08 -53.05 -0.31
CA GLY A 39 0.98 -54.42 0.18
C GLY A 39 -0.39 -54.75 0.75
N GLU A 40 -1.41 -54.03 0.33
CA GLU A 40 -2.81 -54.19 0.73
C GLU A 40 -3.63 -54.87 -0.39
N ASP A 41 -4.78 -55.47 -0.06
CA ASP A 41 -5.67 -56.09 -1.07
C ASP A 41 -6.47 -55.01 -1.82
N PRO A 42 -6.29 -54.85 -3.14
CA PRO A 42 -7.05 -53.88 -3.94
C PRO A 42 -8.56 -54.19 -4.00
N ARG A 43 -8.99 -55.39 -3.63
CA ARG A 43 -10.42 -55.75 -3.55
C ARG A 43 -11.07 -55.40 -2.22
N SER A 44 -10.29 -54.89 -1.25
CA SER A 44 -10.80 -54.56 0.08
C SER A 44 -11.84 -53.43 0.09
N GLY A 45 -11.83 -52.56 -0.93
CA GLY A 45 -12.73 -51.40 -1.01
C GLY A 45 -12.45 -50.32 0.03
N LYS A 46 -11.34 -50.40 0.77
CA LYS A 46 -10.98 -49.46 1.84
C LYS A 46 -10.24 -48.25 1.30
N THR A 47 -10.59 -47.05 1.78
CA THR A 47 -9.76 -45.86 1.58
C THR A 47 -8.57 -45.90 2.54
N THR A 48 -7.37 -45.71 2.01
CA THR A 48 -6.14 -45.66 2.81
C THR A 48 -6.02 -44.28 3.44
N ALA A 49 -5.84 -44.22 4.75
CA ALA A 49 -5.78 -42.94 5.43
C ALA A 49 -4.44 -42.26 5.15
N PHE A 50 -4.46 -40.95 4.84
CA PHE A 50 -3.25 -40.18 4.58
C PHE A 50 -2.31 -40.17 5.80
N ASP A 51 -1.01 -40.33 5.52
CA ASP A 51 0.02 -40.28 6.55
C ASP A 51 1.38 -39.81 5.99
N ALA A 52 1.68 -38.53 6.18
CA ALA A 52 2.97 -37.92 5.83
C ALA A 52 4.17 -38.51 6.57
N GLY A 53 3.96 -39.14 7.74
CA GLY A 53 5.01 -39.78 8.53
C GLY A 53 5.41 -41.15 7.99
N ASN A 54 4.56 -41.78 7.17
CA ASN A 54 4.81 -43.11 6.63
C ASN A 54 5.54 -43.02 5.27
N LYS A 55 6.83 -43.36 5.28
CA LYS A 55 7.67 -43.33 4.07
C LYS A 55 7.09 -44.17 2.93
N ARG A 56 6.61 -45.39 3.21
CA ARG A 56 6.05 -46.28 2.17
C ARG A 56 4.79 -45.67 1.55
N TYR A 57 3.95 -45.06 2.38
CA TYR A 57 2.77 -44.34 1.92
C TYR A 57 3.14 -43.19 0.98
N MET A 58 4.05 -42.31 1.42
CA MET A 58 4.47 -41.15 0.62
C MET A 58 5.18 -41.55 -0.68
N ASP A 59 6.07 -42.54 -0.66
CA ASP A 59 6.73 -43.05 -1.86
C ASP A 59 5.70 -43.59 -2.87
N THR A 60 4.69 -44.31 -2.38
CA THR A 60 3.61 -44.86 -3.22
C THR A 60 2.72 -43.75 -3.78
N MET A 61 2.39 -42.76 -2.97
CA MET A 61 1.60 -41.60 -3.39
C MET A 61 2.32 -40.79 -4.48
N PHE A 62 3.62 -40.54 -4.35
CA PHE A 62 4.37 -39.88 -5.41
C PHE A 62 4.51 -40.73 -6.66
N ALA A 63 4.67 -42.05 -6.55
CA ALA A 63 4.84 -42.92 -7.72
C ALA A 63 3.56 -43.07 -8.55
N TYR A 64 2.42 -43.28 -7.88
CA TYR A 64 1.18 -43.68 -8.54
C TYR A 64 0.17 -42.54 -8.68
N ALA A 65 -0.01 -41.72 -7.64
CA ALA A 65 -0.97 -40.61 -7.71
C ALA A 65 -0.38 -39.39 -8.43
N HIS A 66 0.77 -38.90 -7.96
CA HIS A 66 1.41 -37.72 -8.55
C HIS A 66 2.16 -38.06 -9.84
N GLY A 67 2.95 -39.13 -9.83
CA GLY A 67 3.80 -39.52 -10.95
C GLY A 67 3.04 -39.77 -12.25
N ALA A 68 1.78 -40.23 -12.18
CA ALA A 68 0.91 -40.30 -13.35
C ALA A 68 0.67 -38.92 -13.96
N ARG A 69 0.25 -37.94 -13.14
CA ARG A 69 -0.04 -36.58 -13.61
C ARG A 69 1.21 -35.80 -14.00
N GLU A 70 2.35 -36.08 -13.37
CA GLU A 70 3.65 -35.56 -13.80
C GLU A 70 4.04 -36.06 -15.20
N ARG A 71 3.74 -37.33 -15.53
CA ARG A 71 3.93 -37.87 -16.89
C ARG A 71 2.97 -37.23 -17.90
N ASP A 72 1.77 -36.84 -17.48
CA ASP A 72 0.81 -36.09 -18.30
C ASP A 72 1.27 -34.64 -18.58
N GLY A 73 2.32 -34.17 -17.88
CA GLY A 73 2.94 -32.86 -18.06
C GLY A 73 2.68 -31.85 -16.94
N ILE A 74 2.22 -32.27 -15.76
CA ILE A 74 2.17 -31.37 -14.60
C ILE A 74 3.61 -31.04 -14.14
N ASP A 75 3.93 -29.75 -14.07
CA ASP A 75 5.30 -29.26 -13.80
C ASP A 75 5.64 -29.28 -12.32
N PHE A 76 4.66 -28.96 -11.46
CA PHE A 76 4.82 -28.92 -10.01
C PHE A 76 3.46 -28.87 -9.29
N TRP A 77 3.49 -28.95 -7.96
CA TRP A 77 2.30 -29.12 -7.13
C TRP A 77 2.08 -27.94 -6.18
N TRP A 78 0.81 -27.55 -6.06
CA TRP A 78 0.31 -26.70 -4.99
C TRP A 78 -0.33 -27.57 -3.92
N LEU A 79 0.33 -27.69 -2.77
CA LEU A 79 -0.14 -28.42 -1.60
C LEU A 79 -0.89 -27.47 -0.64
N ASP A 80 -2.18 -27.73 -0.45
CA ASP A 80 -3.01 -26.94 0.46
C ASP A 80 -3.46 -27.74 1.69
N TRP A 81 -2.49 -27.96 2.59
CA TRP A 81 -2.68 -28.72 3.83
C TRP A 81 -3.09 -27.82 5.01
N GLN A 82 -4.28 -28.09 5.57
CA GLN A 82 -4.84 -27.38 6.72
C GLN A 82 -5.55 -28.28 7.75
N GLN A 83 -5.49 -29.60 7.57
CA GLN A 83 -6.35 -30.55 8.30
C GLN A 83 -5.82 -30.87 9.70
N SER A 84 -4.58 -31.36 9.82
CA SER A 84 -3.97 -31.67 11.12
C SER A 84 -2.56 -31.12 11.24
N TYR A 85 -2.19 -30.72 12.46
CA TYR A 85 -0.87 -30.13 12.69
C TYR A 85 0.26 -31.17 12.62
N TYR A 86 0.06 -32.35 13.22
CA TYR A 86 1.06 -33.42 13.28
C TYR A 86 0.74 -34.61 12.37
N THR A 87 1.79 -35.28 11.89
CA THR A 87 1.64 -36.52 11.09
C THR A 87 0.93 -37.61 11.89
N ARG A 88 0.39 -38.62 11.20
CA ARG A 88 -0.37 -39.69 11.84
C ARG A 88 0.53 -40.72 12.53
N SER A 89 1.64 -41.12 11.90
CA SER A 89 2.52 -42.18 12.42
C SER A 89 3.70 -41.70 13.27
N ILE A 90 4.15 -40.45 13.10
CA ILE A 90 5.29 -39.91 13.84
C ILE A 90 4.80 -38.80 14.77
N PRO A 91 4.82 -39.04 16.10
CA PRO A 91 4.48 -38.02 17.10
C PRO A 91 5.32 -36.76 16.91
N ASP A 92 4.71 -35.60 17.16
CA ASP A 92 5.33 -34.27 17.16
C ASP A 92 5.99 -33.80 15.85
N LEU A 93 5.91 -34.59 14.77
CA LEU A 93 6.38 -34.18 13.44
C LEU A 93 5.31 -33.30 12.75
N PRO A 94 5.57 -32.02 12.44
CA PRO A 94 4.55 -31.16 11.83
C PRO A 94 4.30 -31.51 10.36
N ASN A 95 3.03 -31.70 9.96
CA ASN A 95 2.67 -32.02 8.57
C ASN A 95 3.13 -30.95 7.59
N ARG A 96 2.89 -29.67 7.86
CA ARG A 96 3.18 -28.60 6.88
C ARG A 96 4.66 -28.54 6.50
N ALA A 97 5.54 -28.44 7.49
CA ALA A 97 6.99 -28.41 7.24
C ALA A 97 7.48 -29.70 6.55
N TRP A 98 6.95 -30.84 6.97
CA TRP A 98 7.36 -32.14 6.44
C TRP A 98 6.88 -32.38 5.01
N LEU A 99 5.65 -31.98 4.69
CA LEU A 99 5.11 -32.07 3.34
C LEU A 99 5.77 -31.07 2.39
N ASN A 100 5.98 -29.82 2.80
CA ASN A 100 6.72 -28.84 2.00
C ASN A 100 8.11 -29.38 1.62
N HIS A 101 8.76 -30.07 2.55
CA HIS A 101 10.02 -30.76 2.29
C HIS A 101 9.89 -31.87 1.23
N TYR A 102 8.94 -32.79 1.41
CA TYR A 102 8.76 -33.89 0.46
C TYR A 102 8.39 -33.43 -0.94
N TYR A 103 7.45 -32.49 -1.08
CA TYR A 103 7.05 -31.96 -2.38
C TYR A 103 8.19 -31.18 -3.05
N SER A 104 9.00 -30.46 -2.26
CA SER A 104 10.23 -29.82 -2.76
C SER A 104 11.29 -30.84 -3.21
N LEU A 105 11.43 -31.99 -2.54
CA LEU A 105 12.32 -33.06 -2.98
C LEU A 105 11.80 -33.76 -4.24
N GLN A 106 10.49 -33.97 -4.32
CA GLN A 106 9.83 -34.56 -5.49
C GLN A 106 10.08 -33.71 -6.74
N SER A 107 9.88 -32.39 -6.65
CA SER A 107 10.11 -31.50 -7.81
C SER A 107 11.57 -31.41 -8.25
N ARG A 108 12.53 -31.74 -7.38
CA ARG A 108 13.97 -31.81 -7.71
C ARG A 108 14.40 -33.05 -8.49
N LYS A 109 13.58 -34.13 -8.55
CA LYS A 109 14.01 -35.43 -9.08
C LYS A 109 14.57 -35.39 -10.51
N ASN A 110 14.18 -34.38 -11.29
CA ASN A 110 14.61 -34.20 -12.68
C ASN A 110 15.79 -33.21 -12.84
N GLY A 111 16.55 -32.92 -11.78
CA GLY A 111 17.70 -32.00 -11.82
C GLY A 111 17.32 -30.52 -11.98
N LYS A 112 16.03 -30.21 -11.87
CA LYS A 112 15.48 -28.85 -11.89
C LYS A 112 15.48 -28.26 -10.48
N ARG A 113 15.41 -26.93 -10.40
CA ARG A 113 15.20 -26.22 -9.15
C ARG A 113 13.90 -26.70 -8.47
N PRO A 114 13.91 -26.87 -7.15
CA PRO A 114 12.69 -27.17 -6.41
C PRO A 114 11.65 -26.09 -6.65
N ILE A 115 10.41 -26.50 -6.78
CA ILE A 115 9.24 -25.65 -6.64
C ILE A 115 8.11 -26.44 -5.99
N SER A 116 7.44 -25.81 -5.05
CA SER A 116 6.19 -26.24 -4.45
C SER A 116 5.40 -24.99 -4.09
N PHE A 117 4.09 -25.05 -4.01
CA PHE A 117 3.32 -24.04 -3.29
C PHE A 117 2.76 -24.67 -2.04
N GLY A 118 3.18 -24.19 -0.87
CA GLY A 118 2.72 -24.73 0.41
C GLY A 118 2.30 -23.62 1.38
N ARG A 119 1.46 -23.95 2.36
CA ARG A 119 1.28 -23.07 3.52
C ARG A 119 2.54 -23.07 4.38
N TRP A 120 2.79 -22.01 5.13
CA TRP A 120 4.00 -21.89 5.96
C TRP A 120 4.08 -22.99 7.04
N GLY A 121 5.20 -23.73 7.03
CA GLY A 121 5.48 -24.83 7.94
C GLY A 121 6.14 -24.43 9.27
N GLY A 122 6.55 -23.17 9.43
CA GLY A 122 7.26 -22.67 10.61
C GLY A 122 8.72 -22.30 10.35
N LEU A 123 9.47 -22.04 11.42
CA LEU A 123 10.88 -21.64 11.31
C LEU A 123 11.72 -22.73 10.62
N GLY A 124 12.62 -22.32 9.73
CA GLY A 124 13.47 -23.22 8.94
C GLY A 124 12.83 -23.73 7.64
N ASP A 125 11.54 -23.47 7.40
CA ASP A 125 10.84 -23.94 6.21
C ASP A 125 11.21 -23.17 4.92
N HIS A 126 11.98 -22.08 5.02
CA HIS A 126 12.53 -21.34 3.88
C HIS A 126 13.43 -22.16 2.94
N ARG A 127 13.85 -23.35 3.37
CA ARG A 127 14.59 -24.32 2.55
C ARG A 127 13.73 -24.88 1.40
N ASN A 128 12.41 -24.74 1.52
CA ASN A 128 11.41 -25.17 0.56
C ASN A 128 10.79 -23.91 -0.08
N PRO A 129 10.90 -23.73 -1.40
CA PRO A 129 10.45 -22.50 -2.03
C PRO A 129 8.92 -22.41 -2.16
N ILE A 130 8.52 -21.15 -2.05
CA ILE A 130 7.22 -20.47 -2.13
C ILE A 130 6.16 -20.92 -1.12
N HIS A 131 5.89 -20.01 -0.19
CA HIS A 131 4.80 -20.08 0.78
C HIS A 131 3.69 -19.10 0.42
N PHE A 132 2.44 -19.41 0.77
CA PHE A 132 1.33 -18.46 0.61
C PHE A 132 0.65 -18.06 1.92
N SER A 133 0.12 -16.83 1.99
CA SER A 133 -0.52 -16.24 3.17
C SER A 133 -1.81 -16.93 3.62
N GLY A 134 -2.42 -17.75 2.76
CA GLY A 134 -3.75 -18.34 2.97
C GLY A 134 -4.87 -17.46 2.42
N ASP A 135 -6.08 -17.75 2.87
CA ASP A 135 -7.32 -17.30 2.24
C ASP A 135 -7.69 -15.87 2.67
N ALA A 136 -7.09 -14.88 1.99
CA ALA A 136 -7.29 -13.45 2.25
C ALA A 136 -8.72 -12.96 1.88
N TYR A 137 -9.31 -12.05 2.66
CA TYR A 137 -10.51 -11.33 2.23
C TYR A 137 -10.18 -10.13 1.33
N THR A 138 -11.02 -9.88 0.32
CA THR A 138 -10.90 -8.77 -0.64
C THR A 138 -11.19 -7.42 0.01
N THR A 139 -10.22 -6.88 0.76
CA THR A 139 -10.36 -5.61 1.47
C THR A 139 -9.06 -4.82 1.49
N PHE A 140 -9.16 -3.50 1.54
CA PHE A 140 -8.00 -2.62 1.76
C PHE A 140 -7.32 -2.89 3.11
N LYS A 141 -8.08 -3.29 4.15
CA LYS A 141 -7.52 -3.69 5.46
C LYS A 141 -6.57 -4.88 5.33
N MET A 142 -6.92 -5.86 4.49
CA MET A 142 -6.06 -7.02 4.23
C MET A 142 -4.82 -6.62 3.43
N LEU A 143 -4.97 -5.86 2.34
CA LEU A 143 -3.82 -5.32 1.59
C LEU A 143 -2.89 -4.49 2.49
N ASN A 144 -3.45 -3.68 3.39
CA ASN A 144 -2.69 -2.90 4.37
C ASN A 144 -1.87 -3.78 5.32
N PHE A 145 -2.42 -4.93 5.73
CA PHE A 145 -1.73 -5.90 6.57
C PHE A 145 -0.63 -6.66 5.83
N GLU A 146 -0.84 -7.02 4.57
CA GLU A 146 0.11 -7.84 3.80
C GLU A 146 1.42 -7.13 3.48
N VAL A 147 1.42 -5.80 3.35
CA VAL A 147 2.63 -5.00 3.08
C VAL A 147 3.70 -5.19 4.17
N PRO A 148 3.45 -4.85 5.45
CA PRO A 148 4.43 -5.05 6.52
C PRO A 148 4.68 -6.53 6.80
N MET A 149 3.67 -7.40 6.63
CA MET A 149 3.84 -8.85 6.74
C MET A 149 4.89 -9.37 5.75
N THR A 150 4.81 -8.97 4.49
CA THR A 150 5.74 -9.39 3.43
C THR A 150 7.16 -8.93 3.72
N ALA A 151 7.33 -7.66 4.12
CA ALA A 151 8.64 -7.13 4.46
C ALA A 151 9.22 -7.90 5.66
N THR A 152 8.46 -8.06 6.74
CA THR A 152 8.96 -8.68 7.98
C THR A 152 9.15 -10.19 7.88
N ALA A 153 8.49 -10.88 6.94
CA ALA A 153 8.70 -12.30 6.67
C ALA A 153 10.18 -12.63 6.37
N GLY A 154 10.90 -11.70 5.74
CA GLY A 154 12.34 -11.82 5.50
C GLY A 154 13.18 -12.03 6.77
N ASN A 155 12.75 -11.53 7.94
CA ASN A 155 13.49 -11.68 9.20
C ASN A 155 13.56 -13.12 9.69
N VAL A 156 12.63 -13.98 9.24
CA VAL A 156 12.57 -15.40 9.61
C VAL A 156 12.95 -16.31 8.43
N GLY A 157 13.61 -15.74 7.42
CA GLY A 157 14.09 -16.44 6.23
C GLY A 157 13.02 -16.62 5.14
N LEU A 158 11.80 -16.12 5.31
CA LEU A 158 10.72 -16.33 4.36
C LEU A 158 10.79 -15.31 3.23
N PHE A 159 11.69 -15.58 2.29
CA PHE A 159 12.03 -14.66 1.20
C PHE A 159 11.04 -14.66 0.04
N TYR A 160 10.26 -15.74 -0.12
CA TYR A 160 9.36 -15.95 -1.26
C TYR A 160 7.91 -16.10 -0.82
N TRP A 161 7.36 -15.04 -0.26
CA TRP A 161 5.95 -14.99 0.13
C TRP A 161 5.06 -14.71 -1.09
N SER A 162 3.99 -15.50 -1.23
CA SER A 162 2.91 -15.30 -2.18
C SER A 162 1.63 -14.92 -1.46
N HIS A 163 0.84 -14.06 -2.09
CA HIS A 163 -0.49 -13.72 -1.63
C HIS A 163 -1.53 -14.15 -2.66
N ASP A 164 -2.78 -14.23 -2.22
CA ASP A 164 -3.92 -14.29 -3.14
C ASP A 164 -4.21 -12.87 -3.59
N ILE A 165 -3.48 -12.41 -4.61
CA ILE A 165 -3.56 -11.02 -5.08
C ILE A 165 -5.00 -10.73 -5.52
N GLY A 166 -5.62 -9.77 -4.83
CA GLY A 166 -7.03 -9.41 -5.01
C GLY A 166 -7.99 -9.99 -3.98
N GLY A 167 -7.54 -10.88 -3.10
CA GLY A 167 -8.32 -11.56 -2.08
C GLY A 167 -8.92 -12.89 -2.56
N HIS A 168 -8.75 -13.92 -1.74
CA HIS A 168 -9.34 -15.25 -1.89
C HIS A 168 -10.87 -15.23 -1.77
N GLN A 169 -11.38 -14.55 -0.75
CA GLN A 169 -12.80 -14.46 -0.38
C GLN A 169 -13.33 -13.02 -0.48
N GLY A 170 -14.65 -12.88 -0.49
CA GLY A 170 -15.34 -11.59 -0.47
C GLY A 170 -15.66 -11.01 -1.85
N GLY A 171 -16.42 -9.91 -1.86
CA GLY A 171 -16.91 -9.28 -3.07
C GLY A 171 -15.81 -8.68 -3.94
N ARG A 172 -16.08 -8.59 -5.25
CA ARG A 172 -15.20 -7.93 -6.21
C ARG A 172 -15.03 -6.46 -5.88
N ASN A 173 -13.77 -6.03 -5.76
CA ASN A 173 -13.39 -4.61 -5.65
C ASN A 173 -12.28 -4.33 -6.67
N GLU A 174 -12.61 -3.58 -7.73
CA GLU A 174 -11.70 -3.34 -8.86
C GLU A 174 -10.48 -2.52 -8.46
N GLU A 175 -10.68 -1.52 -7.60
CA GLU A 175 -9.62 -0.64 -7.15
C GLU A 175 -8.65 -1.39 -6.22
N SER A 176 -9.19 -2.08 -5.21
CA SER A 176 -8.40 -2.89 -4.29
C SER A 176 -7.60 -3.95 -5.06
N TYR A 177 -8.23 -4.67 -6.01
CA TYR A 177 -7.50 -5.64 -6.83
C TYR A 177 -6.39 -5.00 -7.67
N THR A 178 -6.64 -3.83 -8.25
CA THR A 178 -5.63 -3.10 -9.03
C THR A 178 -4.45 -2.69 -8.15
N ARG A 179 -4.70 -2.12 -6.96
CA ARG A 179 -3.65 -1.78 -5.98
C ARG A 179 -2.90 -3.02 -5.49
N TRP A 180 -3.58 -4.15 -5.37
CA TRP A 180 -2.96 -5.43 -5.00
C TRP A 180 -2.06 -5.98 -6.11
N MET A 181 -2.45 -5.86 -7.38
CA MET A 181 -1.61 -6.22 -8.53
C MET A 181 -0.37 -5.33 -8.62
N GLN A 182 -0.49 -4.05 -8.29
CA GLN A 182 0.65 -3.13 -8.17
C GLN A 182 1.61 -3.58 -7.06
N PHE A 183 1.07 -3.91 -5.88
CA PHE A 183 1.85 -4.48 -4.78
C PHE A 183 2.56 -5.78 -5.19
N GLY A 184 1.83 -6.75 -5.73
CA GLY A 184 2.38 -8.04 -6.14
C GLY A 184 3.42 -7.94 -7.27
N ALA A 185 3.38 -6.88 -8.09
CA ALA A 185 4.40 -6.65 -9.12
C ALA A 185 5.79 -6.44 -8.49
N THR A 186 5.84 -5.91 -7.27
CA THR A 186 7.04 -5.62 -6.49
C THR A 186 7.19 -6.50 -5.25
N THR A 187 6.63 -7.72 -5.25
CA THR A 187 6.94 -8.77 -4.27
C THR A 187 7.61 -9.97 -4.93
N ALA A 188 7.97 -10.97 -4.13
CA ALA A 188 8.53 -12.22 -4.63
C ALA A 188 7.62 -12.94 -5.64
N ALA A 189 6.30 -12.93 -5.43
CA ALA A 189 5.33 -13.62 -6.28
C ALA A 189 4.10 -12.75 -6.60
N LEU A 190 3.77 -12.65 -7.89
CA LEU A 190 2.53 -12.07 -8.39
C LEU A 190 1.57 -13.22 -8.75
N ARG A 191 0.71 -13.62 -7.82
CA ARG A 191 -0.26 -14.71 -8.00
C ARG A 191 -1.69 -14.22 -7.78
N SER A 192 -2.46 -14.12 -8.84
CA SER A 192 -3.90 -13.85 -8.75
C SER A 192 -4.65 -15.14 -8.47
N HIS A 193 -5.45 -15.18 -7.41
CA HIS A 193 -6.18 -16.37 -6.98
C HIS A 193 -7.46 -15.99 -6.20
N SER A 194 -8.49 -16.84 -6.31
CA SER A 194 -9.76 -16.68 -5.59
C SER A 194 -10.49 -18.02 -5.44
N THR A 195 -11.47 -18.04 -4.53
CA THR A 195 -12.51 -19.07 -4.48
C THR A 195 -13.18 -19.20 -5.86
N ARG A 196 -13.60 -20.44 -6.20
CA ARG A 196 -14.33 -20.75 -7.43
C ARG A 196 -15.75 -20.18 -7.39
N ASP A 197 -15.86 -18.87 -7.60
CA ASP A 197 -17.10 -18.11 -7.71
C ASP A 197 -17.02 -17.20 -8.94
N ALA A 198 -18.05 -17.22 -9.78
CA ALA A 198 -18.12 -16.41 -10.99
C ALA A 198 -18.07 -14.90 -10.70
N SER A 199 -18.61 -14.47 -9.55
CA SER A 199 -18.56 -13.08 -9.10
C SER A 199 -17.15 -12.62 -8.68
N MET A 200 -16.24 -13.58 -8.46
CA MET A 200 -14.87 -13.38 -8.02
C MET A 200 -13.83 -13.67 -9.11
N ASP A 201 -14.22 -13.65 -10.40
CA ASP A 201 -13.29 -13.83 -11.51
C ASP A 201 -12.19 -12.76 -11.50
N ARG A 202 -10.94 -13.21 -11.31
CA ARG A 202 -9.76 -12.34 -11.19
C ARG A 202 -8.99 -12.15 -12.49
N ARG A 203 -9.45 -12.67 -13.62
CA ARG A 203 -8.76 -12.45 -14.90
C ARG A 203 -8.71 -10.94 -15.19
N PRO A 204 -7.53 -10.28 -15.26
CA PRO A 204 -7.46 -8.82 -15.32
C PRO A 204 -8.22 -8.17 -16.48
N TRP A 205 -8.43 -8.91 -17.58
CA TRP A 205 -9.15 -8.44 -18.77
C TRP A 205 -10.68 -8.43 -18.63
N THR A 206 -11.24 -8.94 -17.53
CA THR A 206 -12.68 -8.86 -17.22
C THR A 206 -13.05 -7.60 -16.43
N TYR A 207 -12.08 -6.77 -16.09
CA TYR A 207 -12.24 -5.52 -15.32
C TYR A 207 -12.45 -4.32 -16.23
N SER A 208 -12.95 -3.22 -15.65
CA SER A 208 -13.09 -1.94 -16.34
C SER A 208 -11.79 -1.54 -17.05
N TYR A 209 -11.91 -0.79 -18.14
CA TYR A 209 -10.76 -0.41 -18.95
C TYR A 209 -9.64 0.26 -18.14
N PRO A 210 -9.91 1.23 -17.22
CA PRO A 210 -8.86 1.81 -16.38
C PRO A 210 -8.15 0.75 -15.51
N ALA A 211 -8.90 -0.07 -14.76
CA ALA A 211 -8.33 -1.11 -13.91
C ALA A 211 -7.52 -2.14 -14.71
N LYS A 212 -8.05 -2.61 -15.84
CA LYS A 212 -7.37 -3.52 -16.76
C LYS A 212 -6.03 -2.95 -17.24
N MET A 213 -6.01 -1.69 -17.67
CA MET A 213 -4.79 -1.06 -18.18
C MET A 213 -3.77 -0.82 -17.06
N SER A 214 -4.22 -0.43 -15.87
CA SER A 214 -3.37 -0.31 -14.68
C SER A 214 -2.74 -1.64 -14.26
N MET A 215 -3.53 -2.72 -14.22
CA MET A 215 -3.03 -4.07 -13.92
C MET A 215 -2.07 -4.59 -15.00
N LYS A 216 -2.34 -4.27 -16.28
CA LYS A 216 -1.41 -4.54 -17.38
C LYS A 216 -0.09 -3.81 -17.16
N LYS A 217 -0.12 -2.50 -16.84
CA LYS A 217 1.08 -1.69 -16.58
C LYS A 217 1.90 -2.24 -15.41
N ALA A 218 1.26 -2.69 -14.33
CA ALA A 218 1.94 -3.36 -13.22
C ALA A 218 2.60 -4.69 -13.64
N SER A 219 1.91 -5.50 -14.46
CA SER A 219 2.45 -6.75 -14.98
C SER A 219 3.63 -6.53 -15.96
N GLU A 220 3.54 -5.51 -16.80
CA GLU A 220 4.61 -5.10 -17.71
C GLU A 220 5.82 -4.53 -16.97
N LEU A 221 5.59 -3.79 -15.88
CA LEU A 221 6.66 -3.31 -15.00
C LEU A 221 7.44 -4.50 -14.41
N ARG A 222 6.75 -5.51 -13.88
CA ARG A 222 7.40 -6.72 -13.37
C ARG A 222 8.21 -7.43 -14.45
N SER A 223 7.67 -7.51 -15.67
CA SER A 223 8.38 -8.09 -16.82
C SER A 223 9.66 -7.32 -17.17
N LYS A 224 9.61 -5.98 -17.18
CA LYS A 224 10.79 -5.15 -17.45
C LYS A 224 11.84 -5.23 -16.34
N LEU A 225 11.40 -5.26 -15.09
CA LEU A 225 12.29 -5.37 -13.93
C LEU A 225 12.82 -6.80 -13.69
N PHE A 226 12.42 -7.80 -14.47
CA PHE A 226 12.78 -9.19 -14.20
C PHE A 226 14.30 -9.43 -14.01
N PRO A 227 15.23 -8.83 -14.79
CA PRO A 227 16.67 -8.97 -14.55
C PRO A 227 17.10 -8.48 -13.16
N TYR A 228 16.53 -7.36 -12.71
CA TYR A 228 16.74 -6.83 -11.36
C TYR A 228 16.13 -7.72 -10.28
N ILE A 229 14.89 -8.19 -10.48
CA ILE A 229 14.19 -9.10 -9.56
C ILE A 229 14.99 -10.39 -9.38
N TYR A 230 15.50 -10.94 -10.48
CA TYR A 230 16.27 -12.17 -10.48
C TYR A 230 17.63 -12.00 -9.80
N THR A 231 18.27 -10.85 -9.99
CA THR A 231 19.47 -10.48 -9.24
C THR A 231 19.22 -10.38 -7.74
N ALA A 232 18.11 -9.75 -7.33
CA ALA A 232 17.72 -9.68 -5.93
C ALA A 232 17.39 -11.07 -5.34
N ALA A 233 16.82 -11.98 -6.13
CA ALA A 233 16.59 -13.37 -5.72
C ALA A 233 17.91 -14.14 -5.54
N ALA A 234 18.91 -13.92 -6.39
CA ALA A 234 20.25 -14.48 -6.22
C ALA A 234 20.95 -13.95 -4.96
N ILE A 235 20.80 -12.66 -4.65
CA ILE A 235 21.28 -12.07 -3.39
C ILE A 235 20.60 -12.73 -2.19
N ALA A 236 19.28 -12.92 -2.23
CA ALA A 236 18.56 -13.62 -1.17
C ALA A 236 19.08 -15.05 -0.96
N HIS A 237 19.37 -15.76 -2.05
CA HIS A 237 19.94 -17.12 -1.98
C HIS A 237 21.35 -17.13 -1.38
N HIS A 238 22.25 -16.28 -1.84
CA HIS A 238 23.67 -16.32 -1.46
C HIS A 238 23.99 -15.59 -0.15
N GLN A 239 23.21 -14.57 0.21
CA GLN A 239 23.51 -13.68 1.32
C GLN A 239 22.41 -13.68 2.40
N SER A 240 21.30 -14.41 2.20
CA SER A 240 20.16 -14.42 3.13
C SER A 240 19.53 -13.04 3.38
N VAL A 241 19.72 -12.09 2.45
CA VAL A 241 19.09 -10.77 2.51
C VAL A 241 17.80 -10.81 1.69
N PRO A 242 16.61 -10.56 2.28
CA PRO A 242 15.34 -10.70 1.58
C PRO A 242 15.25 -9.80 0.35
N LEU A 243 14.41 -10.17 -0.62
CA LEU A 243 14.12 -9.30 -1.76
C LEU A 243 13.17 -8.16 -1.37
N ASN A 244 12.16 -8.42 -0.53
CA ASN A 244 11.35 -7.39 0.13
C ASN A 244 11.93 -7.13 1.53
N ARG A 245 12.65 -6.02 1.71
CA ARG A 245 13.40 -5.73 2.93
C ARG A 245 12.71 -4.64 3.75
N PRO A 246 12.42 -4.87 5.04
CA PRO A 246 12.10 -3.79 5.94
C PRO A 246 13.20 -2.74 5.94
N MET A 247 12.81 -1.48 6.12
CA MET A 247 13.74 -0.35 5.99
C MET A 247 14.95 -0.45 6.94
N TYR A 248 14.76 -1.01 8.13
CA TYR A 248 15.80 -1.17 9.16
C TYR A 248 16.88 -2.20 8.81
N ILE A 249 16.67 -3.07 7.81
CA ILE A 249 17.77 -3.94 7.33
C ILE A 249 18.90 -3.09 6.73
N ILE A 250 18.54 -1.97 6.10
CA ILE A 250 19.51 -1.07 5.45
C ILE A 250 19.89 0.11 6.35
N HIS A 251 18.96 0.57 7.19
CA HIS A 251 19.16 1.72 8.08
C HIS A 251 18.87 1.36 9.55
N PRO A 252 19.64 0.45 10.17
CA PRO A 252 19.36 -0.03 11.52
C PRO A 252 19.54 1.04 12.60
N GLU A 253 20.33 2.08 12.33
CA GLU A 253 20.63 3.17 13.27
C GLU A 253 19.62 4.32 13.22
N LEU A 254 18.58 4.23 12.38
CA LEU A 254 17.59 5.29 12.19
C LEU A 254 16.22 4.83 12.70
N ASP A 255 15.70 5.49 13.75
CA ASP A 255 14.39 5.18 14.35
C ASP A 255 13.25 5.24 13.31
N GLU A 256 13.36 6.13 12.33
CA GLU A 256 12.36 6.26 11.26
C GLU A 256 12.23 4.98 10.41
N ALA A 257 13.29 4.18 10.32
CA ALA A 257 13.26 2.91 9.60
C ALA A 257 12.35 1.87 10.28
N TYR A 258 12.15 1.99 11.60
CA TYR A 258 11.23 1.16 12.37
C TYR A 258 9.82 1.75 12.42
N ALA A 259 9.69 3.08 12.33
CA ALA A 259 8.41 3.78 12.42
C ALA A 259 7.57 3.78 11.13
N ASN A 260 8.13 3.35 9.99
CA ASN A 260 7.47 3.39 8.68
C ASN A 260 7.32 1.98 8.05
N PRO A 261 6.40 1.14 8.56
CA PRO A 261 6.25 -0.26 8.13
C PRO A 261 5.48 -0.44 6.81
N GLN A 262 4.78 0.59 6.32
CA GLN A 262 4.02 0.56 5.05
C GLN A 262 4.89 0.76 3.79
N GLN A 263 6.20 0.59 3.92
CA GLN A 263 7.16 0.71 2.83
C GLN A 263 8.30 -0.29 3.02
N TYR A 264 8.94 -0.65 1.92
CA TYR A 264 10.07 -1.56 1.93
C TYR A 264 11.04 -1.25 0.80
N TYR A 265 12.26 -1.75 0.97
CA TYR A 265 13.21 -1.88 -0.12
C TYR A 265 12.86 -3.11 -0.96
N PHE A 266 12.73 -2.94 -2.26
CA PHE A 266 12.63 -4.00 -3.24
C PHE A 266 14.02 -4.19 -3.86
N GLY A 267 14.77 -5.19 -3.40
CA GLY A 267 16.20 -5.29 -3.64
C GLY A 267 16.98 -4.13 -2.98
N ASP A 268 18.10 -3.74 -3.58
CA ASP A 268 19.02 -2.73 -3.03
C ASP A 268 18.69 -1.28 -3.40
N HIS A 269 17.91 -1.06 -4.46
CA HIS A 269 17.89 0.21 -5.18
C HIS A 269 16.50 0.82 -5.37
N ILE A 270 15.44 0.06 -5.09
CA ILE A 270 14.06 0.49 -5.27
C ILE A 270 13.39 0.57 -3.91
N LEU A 271 12.77 1.70 -3.60
CA LEU A 271 11.88 1.90 -2.46
C LEU A 271 10.44 1.83 -2.95
N VAL A 272 9.61 1.00 -2.33
CA VAL A 272 8.19 0.85 -2.68
C VAL A 272 7.33 1.16 -1.47
N ALA A 273 6.26 1.91 -1.68
CA ALA A 273 5.24 2.21 -0.68
C ALA A 273 3.85 1.99 -1.29
N PRO A 274 3.31 0.76 -1.25
CA PRO A 274 2.04 0.44 -1.89
C PRO A 274 0.87 1.28 -1.35
N ILE A 275 -0.10 1.60 -2.21
CA ILE A 275 -1.35 2.23 -1.79
C ILE A 275 -2.27 1.16 -1.19
N THR A 276 -2.61 1.32 0.08
CA THR A 276 -3.40 0.34 0.85
C THR A 276 -4.73 0.91 1.36
N SER A 277 -5.19 2.03 0.79
CA SER A 277 -6.48 2.67 1.06
C SER A 277 -7.23 2.99 -0.23
N PRO A 278 -8.57 3.13 -0.19
CA PRO A 278 -9.33 3.68 -1.31
C PRO A 278 -8.83 5.08 -1.68
N GLY A 279 -8.82 5.37 -2.97
CA GLY A 279 -8.57 6.66 -3.57
C GLY A 279 -9.85 7.39 -3.94
N HIS A 280 -9.70 8.67 -4.23
CA HIS A 280 -10.80 9.60 -4.50
C HIS A 280 -10.97 9.85 -6.00
N GLY A 281 -12.18 10.28 -6.37
CA GLY A 281 -12.52 10.65 -7.75
C GLY A 281 -12.58 9.47 -8.73
N ARG A 282 -12.70 9.81 -10.01
CA ARG A 282 -12.81 8.80 -11.10
C ARG A 282 -11.48 8.07 -11.34
N ASN A 283 -10.34 8.70 -11.05
CA ASN A 283 -9.01 8.16 -11.30
C ASN A 283 -8.40 7.47 -10.08
N LYS A 284 -9.15 7.40 -8.97
CA LYS A 284 -8.75 6.74 -7.73
C LYS A 284 -7.43 7.29 -7.20
N LEU A 285 -7.30 8.62 -7.20
CA LEU A 285 -6.14 9.31 -6.66
C LEU A 285 -6.01 8.98 -5.17
N ALA A 286 -4.88 8.41 -4.78
CA ALA A 286 -4.60 8.01 -3.42
C ALA A 286 -3.24 8.52 -2.97
N HIS A 287 -3.05 8.55 -1.66
CA HIS A 287 -1.86 9.09 -1.02
C HIS A 287 -1.20 8.05 -0.13
N GLN A 288 0.13 8.07 -0.10
CA GLN A 288 0.93 7.27 0.83
C GLN A 288 1.96 8.17 1.49
N THR A 289 2.05 8.11 2.81
CA THR A 289 3.14 8.73 3.55
C THR A 289 4.39 7.85 3.42
N VAL A 290 5.49 8.45 2.95
CA VAL A 290 6.74 7.76 2.66
C VAL A 290 7.89 8.46 3.37
N TRP A 291 8.60 7.73 4.21
CA TRP A 291 9.91 8.14 4.70
C TRP A 291 10.98 7.84 3.66
N PHE A 292 11.65 8.87 3.18
CA PHE A 292 12.77 8.76 2.25
C PHE A 292 14.08 8.72 3.04
N PRO A 293 14.84 7.61 3.00
CA PRO A 293 16.14 7.53 3.68
C PRO A 293 17.16 8.50 3.08
N PRO A 294 18.29 8.78 3.77
CA PRO A 294 19.33 9.70 3.28
C PRO A 294 19.73 9.45 1.82
N GLY A 295 19.69 10.51 1.01
CA GLY A 295 19.98 10.45 -0.42
C GLY A 295 18.99 11.24 -1.26
N THR A 296 18.91 10.90 -2.55
CA THR A 296 17.93 11.44 -3.49
C THR A 296 17.22 10.28 -4.16
N TRP A 297 15.92 10.43 -4.34
CA TRP A 297 15.02 9.41 -4.84
C TRP A 297 14.21 9.99 -5.99
N TYR A 298 13.89 9.17 -6.98
CA TYR A 298 13.09 9.58 -8.12
C TYR A 298 11.92 8.64 -8.32
N ASN A 299 10.72 9.18 -8.46
CA ASN A 299 9.56 8.37 -8.82
C ASN A 299 9.80 7.69 -10.18
N TYR A 300 9.59 6.37 -10.25
CA TYR A 300 9.89 5.59 -11.46
C TYR A 300 9.07 6.05 -12.68
N PHE A 301 7.78 6.34 -12.47
CA PHE A 301 6.84 6.69 -13.53
C PHE A 301 6.96 8.15 -13.96
N THR A 302 7.02 9.07 -12.99
CA THR A 302 6.93 10.51 -13.26
C THR A 302 8.28 11.20 -13.34
N GLY A 303 9.34 10.60 -12.79
CA GLY A 303 10.65 11.22 -12.62
C GLY A 303 10.68 12.32 -11.55
N GLU A 304 9.62 12.51 -10.76
CA GLU A 304 9.61 13.48 -9.67
C GLU A 304 10.71 13.17 -8.66
N ARG A 305 11.48 14.20 -8.29
CA ARG A 305 12.60 14.11 -7.35
C ARG A 305 12.12 14.31 -5.91
N PHE A 306 12.55 13.41 -5.04
CA PHE A 306 12.34 13.45 -3.59
C PHE A 306 13.68 13.51 -2.87
N ASN A 307 13.83 14.47 -1.97
CA ASN A 307 15.00 14.55 -1.09
C ASN A 307 14.82 13.61 0.10
N GLY A 308 15.89 12.92 0.48
CA GLY A 308 15.91 12.01 1.61
C GLY A 308 15.98 12.70 2.97
N SER A 309 16.14 11.88 4.01
CA SER A 309 16.15 12.26 5.43
C SER A 309 14.89 13.00 5.86
N ARG A 310 13.74 12.63 5.28
CA ARG A 310 12.44 13.23 5.59
C ARG A 310 11.29 12.34 5.16
N THR A 311 10.15 12.56 5.79
CA THR A 311 8.88 11.97 5.39
C THR A 311 8.13 12.94 4.48
N GLN A 312 7.59 12.42 3.38
CA GLN A 312 6.82 13.17 2.39
C GLN A 312 5.60 12.36 1.96
N VAL A 313 4.55 13.04 1.50
CA VAL A 313 3.38 12.39 0.92
C VAL A 313 3.62 12.17 -0.56
N ALA A 314 3.43 10.92 -1.00
CA ALA A 314 3.42 10.54 -2.40
C ALA A 314 1.98 10.32 -2.87
N SER A 315 1.62 10.94 -3.98
CA SER A 315 0.31 10.78 -4.61
C SER A 315 0.43 9.91 -5.86
N ALA A 316 -0.54 9.02 -6.05
CA ALA A 316 -0.60 8.10 -7.17
C ALA A 316 -2.05 7.84 -7.61
N GLU A 317 -2.32 7.99 -8.89
CA GLU A 317 -3.58 7.57 -9.51
C GLU A 317 -3.64 6.04 -9.68
N LEU A 318 -4.77 5.53 -10.19
CA LEU A 318 -4.95 4.09 -10.38
C LEU A 318 -3.90 3.47 -11.33
N ASP A 319 -3.34 4.22 -12.26
CA ASP A 319 -2.41 3.72 -13.28
C ASP A 319 -0.94 3.74 -12.83
N GLU A 320 -0.63 4.29 -11.65
CA GLU A 320 0.69 4.30 -11.05
C GLU A 320 0.65 3.93 -9.58
N PHE A 321 1.82 3.77 -8.96
CA PHE A 321 1.94 3.56 -7.52
C PHE A 321 3.30 4.08 -7.03
N PRO A 322 3.45 4.35 -5.72
CA PRO A 322 4.70 4.89 -5.19
C PRO A 322 5.86 3.88 -5.28
N ILE A 323 6.68 4.04 -6.31
CA ILE A 323 7.93 3.32 -6.54
C ILE A 323 9.03 4.35 -6.84
N PHE A 324 10.13 4.27 -6.10
CA PHE A 324 11.19 5.26 -6.13
C PHE A 324 12.55 4.62 -6.32
N ILE A 325 13.33 5.16 -7.26
CA ILE A 325 14.65 4.67 -7.61
C ILE A 325 15.70 5.56 -6.96
N ARG A 326 16.72 4.94 -6.36
CA ARG A 326 17.86 5.66 -5.79
C ARG A 326 18.63 6.40 -6.88
N ALA A 327 18.94 7.66 -6.62
CA ALA A 327 19.75 8.50 -7.51
C ALA A 327 21.12 7.88 -7.82
N GLY A 328 21.53 7.96 -9.08
CA GLY A 328 22.86 7.55 -9.53
C GLY A 328 23.10 6.06 -9.53
N VAL A 329 22.07 5.21 -9.56
CA VAL A 329 22.25 3.75 -9.72
C VAL A 329 21.78 3.34 -11.10
N VAL A 330 22.50 2.42 -11.75
CA VAL A 330 22.09 1.83 -13.03
C VAL A 330 21.16 0.64 -12.75
N LEU A 331 19.90 0.76 -13.14
CA LEU A 331 18.91 -0.31 -13.03
C LEU A 331 18.91 -1.14 -14.32
N PRO A 332 19.24 -2.45 -14.26
CA PRO A 332 19.13 -3.33 -15.41
C PRO A 332 17.67 -3.75 -15.61
N GLU A 333 17.13 -3.39 -16.77
CA GLU A 333 15.79 -3.75 -17.23
C GLU A 333 15.87 -4.53 -18.55
N GLN A 334 14.85 -5.31 -18.84
CA GLN A 334 14.64 -5.89 -20.17
C GLN A 334 13.51 -5.16 -20.90
N PRO A 335 13.46 -5.19 -22.24
CA PRO A 335 12.24 -4.88 -22.98
C PRO A 335 11.08 -5.75 -22.47
N PHE A 336 9.84 -5.30 -22.63
CA PHE A 336 8.68 -6.12 -22.24
C PHE A 336 8.72 -7.49 -22.94
N GLN A 337 8.52 -8.55 -22.15
CA GLN A 337 8.42 -9.94 -22.60
C GLN A 337 7.17 -10.58 -22.01
N SER A 338 6.38 -11.26 -22.84
CA SER A 338 5.21 -12.03 -22.39
C SER A 338 5.60 -13.25 -21.55
N ARG A 339 6.84 -13.74 -21.70
CA ARG A 339 7.47 -14.79 -20.89
C ARG A 339 8.78 -14.23 -20.32
N MET A 340 8.64 -13.40 -19.30
CA MET A 340 9.76 -12.63 -18.76
C MET A 340 10.93 -13.48 -18.26
N SER A 341 10.66 -14.67 -17.70
CA SER A 341 11.65 -15.51 -17.05
C SER A 341 12.47 -16.40 -17.97
N SER A 342 12.01 -16.63 -19.21
CA SER A 342 12.71 -17.43 -20.21
C SER A 342 13.30 -16.58 -21.35
N ALA A 343 13.14 -15.26 -21.28
CA ALA A 343 13.67 -14.36 -22.28
C ALA A 343 15.20 -14.30 -22.21
N LYS A 344 15.86 -14.49 -23.36
CA LYS A 344 17.30 -14.24 -23.46
C LYS A 344 17.57 -12.74 -23.36
N LEU A 345 18.53 -12.36 -22.53
CA LEU A 345 18.95 -10.97 -22.37
C LEU A 345 19.86 -10.51 -23.51
N GLU A 346 19.39 -10.56 -24.76
CA GLU A 346 20.10 -10.01 -25.93
C GLU A 346 20.02 -8.48 -26.01
N LYS A 347 19.03 -7.91 -25.31
CA LYS A 347 18.78 -6.47 -25.20
C LYS A 347 18.62 -6.12 -23.73
N LEU A 348 19.38 -5.15 -23.25
CA LEU A 348 19.30 -4.67 -21.87
C LEU A 348 19.10 -3.16 -21.86
N ILE A 349 18.14 -2.71 -21.07
CA ILE A 349 17.90 -1.30 -20.80
C ILE A 349 18.67 -0.97 -19.51
N LEU A 350 19.52 0.05 -19.57
CA LEU A 350 20.28 0.59 -18.45
C LEU A 350 19.66 1.92 -18.06
N ARG A 351 18.69 1.87 -17.14
CA ARG A 351 17.97 3.07 -16.67
C ARG A 351 18.69 3.67 -15.47
N ALA A 352 19.04 4.95 -15.52
CA ALA A 352 19.70 5.62 -14.39
C ALA A 352 19.19 7.05 -14.18
N TYR A 353 18.97 7.42 -12.92
CA TYR A 353 18.53 8.75 -12.53
C TYR A 353 19.72 9.63 -12.10
N PRO A 354 19.62 10.97 -12.18
CA PRO A 354 20.73 11.86 -11.88
C PRO A 354 21.32 11.61 -10.48
N GLY A 355 22.60 11.22 -10.43
CA GLY A 355 23.33 10.98 -9.19
C GLY A 355 24.02 12.22 -8.64
N ALA A 356 24.53 12.11 -7.41
CA ALA A 356 25.37 13.14 -6.80
C ALA A 356 26.67 13.33 -7.59
N MET A 357 27.09 14.59 -7.74
CA MET A 357 28.30 14.93 -8.47
C MET A 357 29.56 14.38 -7.78
N GLY A 358 30.52 13.92 -8.57
CA GLY A 358 31.79 13.40 -8.07
C GLY A 358 31.69 12.05 -7.35
N LYS A 359 30.49 11.46 -7.24
CA LYS A 359 30.30 10.15 -6.62
C LYS A 359 30.04 9.09 -7.69
N LYS A 360 30.85 8.03 -7.67
CA LYS A 360 30.64 6.83 -8.47
C LYS A 360 29.83 5.82 -7.65
N GLN A 361 28.84 5.22 -8.29
CA GLN A 361 27.95 4.22 -7.70
C GLN A 361 27.94 2.98 -8.58
N TYR A 362 27.62 1.83 -7.98
CA TYR A 362 27.67 0.53 -8.62
C TYR A 362 26.37 -0.23 -8.42
N SER A 363 26.09 -1.11 -9.37
CA SER A 363 25.02 -2.11 -9.31
C SER A 363 25.43 -3.33 -10.12
N SER A 364 24.73 -4.44 -9.96
CA SER A 364 25.05 -5.69 -10.66
C SER A 364 23.83 -6.30 -11.33
N LEU A 365 24.11 -7.21 -12.25
CA LEU A 365 23.18 -8.14 -12.88
C LEU A 365 23.72 -9.55 -12.69
N TYR A 366 22.90 -10.43 -12.15
CA TYR A 366 23.15 -11.87 -12.05
C TYR A 366 22.32 -12.62 -13.11
N GLU A 367 22.95 -13.58 -13.78
CA GLU A 367 22.34 -14.46 -14.77
C GLU A 367 22.79 -15.91 -14.53
N ASP A 368 21.89 -16.85 -14.78
CA ASP A 368 22.18 -18.27 -14.97
C ASP A 368 21.08 -18.85 -15.89
N ASP A 369 20.97 -20.17 -16.00
CA ASP A 369 19.97 -20.79 -16.89
C ASP A 369 18.51 -20.71 -16.40
N GLY A 370 18.28 -20.24 -15.17
CA GLY A 370 16.95 -20.13 -14.56
C GLY A 370 16.26 -21.44 -14.20
N ILE A 371 16.83 -22.61 -14.53
CA ILE A 371 16.11 -23.89 -14.54
C ILE A 371 16.85 -24.96 -13.74
N SER A 372 18.14 -25.17 -13.99
CA SER A 372 18.89 -26.28 -13.41
C SER A 372 19.44 -25.95 -12.03
N LEU A 373 20.04 -26.95 -11.39
CA LEU A 373 20.81 -26.81 -10.16
C LEU A 373 22.29 -26.46 -10.40
N GLU A 374 22.73 -26.26 -11.65
CA GLU A 374 24.15 -26.03 -11.97
C GLU A 374 24.72 -24.76 -11.31
N TYR A 375 23.87 -23.77 -11.02
CA TYR A 375 24.26 -22.56 -10.28
C TYR A 375 24.89 -22.88 -8.92
N GLN A 376 24.52 -24.00 -8.28
CA GLN A 376 25.11 -24.46 -7.01
C GLN A 376 26.59 -24.85 -7.16
N SER A 377 27.00 -25.23 -8.36
CA SER A 377 28.40 -25.50 -8.72
C SER A 377 29.13 -24.31 -9.33
N GLY A 378 28.50 -23.11 -9.30
CA GLY A 378 29.07 -21.87 -9.80
C GLY A 378 28.72 -21.52 -11.24
N ALA A 379 27.83 -22.28 -11.90
CA ALA A 379 27.38 -21.96 -13.26
C ALA A 379 26.46 -20.73 -13.27
N SER A 380 27.07 -19.56 -13.32
CA SER A 380 26.42 -18.25 -13.32
C SER A 380 27.27 -17.23 -14.06
N PHE A 381 26.68 -16.09 -14.41
CA PHE A 381 27.33 -14.96 -15.03
C PHE A 381 26.93 -13.67 -14.33
N GLN A 382 27.89 -12.81 -14.01
CA GLN A 382 27.64 -11.54 -13.33
C GLN A 382 28.24 -10.38 -14.14
N THR A 383 27.47 -9.31 -14.30
CA THR A 383 27.93 -8.06 -14.91
C THR A 383 27.77 -6.92 -13.90
N GLU A 384 28.82 -6.14 -13.68
CA GLU A 384 28.75 -4.91 -12.87
C GLU A 384 28.52 -3.70 -13.78
N PHE A 385 27.76 -2.73 -13.27
CA PHE A 385 27.55 -1.43 -13.89
C PHE A 385 28.03 -0.32 -12.97
N SER A 386 28.39 0.81 -13.56
CA SER A 386 28.65 2.03 -12.78
C SER A 386 27.98 3.25 -13.38
N TYR A 387 27.62 4.16 -12.48
CA TYR A 387 27.18 5.50 -12.82
C TYR A 387 28.14 6.49 -12.18
N TYR A 388 28.58 7.48 -12.95
CA TYR A 388 29.33 8.62 -12.45
C TYR A 388 28.85 9.90 -13.12
N ARG A 389 28.89 11.01 -12.38
CA ARG A 389 28.53 12.32 -12.92
C ARG A 389 29.50 13.41 -12.45
N SER A 390 29.89 14.24 -13.41
CA SER A 390 30.68 15.46 -13.21
C SER A 390 29.84 16.71 -13.54
N GLN A 391 30.48 17.89 -13.55
CA GLN A 391 29.85 19.14 -14.04
C GLN A 391 29.57 19.12 -15.54
N GLU A 392 30.35 18.35 -16.30
CA GLU A 392 30.37 18.38 -17.76
C GLU A 392 29.79 17.12 -18.40
N SER A 393 29.76 16.01 -17.64
CA SER A 393 29.46 14.69 -18.19
C SER A 393 28.73 13.75 -17.24
N ILE A 394 28.04 12.78 -17.84
CA ILE A 394 27.57 11.56 -17.20
C ILE A 394 28.33 10.38 -17.84
N GLU A 395 28.84 9.47 -17.03
CA GLU A 395 29.48 8.23 -17.46
C GLU A 395 28.62 7.04 -17.00
N ILE A 396 28.26 6.17 -17.95
CA ILE A 396 27.70 4.84 -17.67
C ILE A 396 28.76 3.80 -18.05
N GLY A 397 29.22 3.03 -17.07
CA GLY A 397 30.20 1.96 -17.28
C GLY A 397 29.54 0.59 -17.24
N VAL A 398 29.97 -0.30 -18.14
CA VAL A 398 29.67 -1.73 -18.13
C VAL A 398 30.99 -2.47 -17.99
N PHE A 399 31.13 -3.24 -16.93
CA PHE A 399 32.35 -4.02 -16.66
C PHE A 399 32.33 -5.36 -17.42
N PRO A 400 33.50 -6.00 -17.61
CA PRO A 400 33.56 -7.35 -18.15
C PRO A 400 32.69 -8.28 -17.31
N GLY A 401 31.76 -8.98 -17.96
CA GLY A 401 31.00 -9.98 -17.25
C GLY A 401 31.87 -11.20 -16.89
N LEU A 402 31.62 -11.77 -15.71
CA LEU A 402 32.42 -12.84 -15.12
C LEU A 402 31.57 -14.09 -14.90
N GLY A 403 32.16 -15.26 -15.14
CA GLY A 403 31.51 -16.56 -14.97
C GLY A 403 31.08 -17.20 -16.29
N GLN A 404 30.41 -18.34 -16.20
CA GLN A 404 29.93 -19.14 -17.33
C GLN A 404 28.67 -19.91 -16.93
N TYR A 405 27.70 -20.01 -17.84
CA TYR A 405 26.58 -20.95 -17.74
C TYR A 405 26.12 -21.35 -19.15
N ASN A 406 25.48 -22.51 -19.28
CA ASN A 406 24.98 -22.98 -20.56
C ASN A 406 23.78 -22.14 -21.05
N GLY A 407 23.81 -21.70 -22.31
CA GLY A 407 22.73 -20.88 -22.89
C GLY A 407 22.89 -19.38 -22.72
N LYS A 408 23.99 -18.90 -22.09
CA LYS A 408 24.31 -17.47 -22.03
C LYS A 408 24.43 -16.86 -23.43
N VAL A 409 24.00 -15.61 -23.58
CA VAL A 409 24.24 -14.85 -24.82
C VAL A 409 25.74 -14.56 -24.97
N THR A 410 26.25 -14.41 -26.19
CA THR A 410 27.67 -14.03 -26.40
C THR A 410 27.81 -12.53 -26.60
N THR A 411 26.79 -11.89 -27.16
CA THR A 411 26.72 -10.44 -27.39
C THR A 411 25.38 -9.89 -26.95
N ARG A 412 25.36 -8.62 -26.53
CA ARG A 412 24.17 -7.92 -26.05
C ARG A 412 24.17 -6.48 -26.54
N SER A 413 23.02 -6.01 -27.01
CA SER A 413 22.78 -4.59 -27.27
C SER A 413 22.25 -3.90 -26.02
N TYR A 414 22.54 -2.62 -25.87
CA TYR A 414 22.15 -1.85 -24.70
C TYR A 414 21.38 -0.60 -25.10
N PHE A 415 20.44 -0.19 -24.26
CA PHE A 415 19.74 1.09 -24.36
C PHE A 415 19.92 1.83 -23.03
N ILE A 416 20.65 2.93 -23.04
CA ILE A 416 20.73 3.80 -21.86
C ILE A 416 19.50 4.69 -21.83
N GLU A 417 18.80 4.71 -20.71
CA GLU A 417 17.72 5.66 -20.41
C GLU A 417 18.14 6.54 -19.23
N LEU A 418 18.20 7.86 -19.45
CA LEU A 418 18.45 8.85 -18.41
C LEU A 418 17.22 9.75 -18.23
N PRO A 419 16.24 9.35 -17.41
CA PRO A 419 15.15 10.24 -17.01
C PRO A 419 15.69 11.48 -16.30
N GLU A 420 14.97 12.60 -16.42
CA GLU A 420 15.33 13.88 -15.79
C GLU A 420 16.68 14.46 -16.26
N ILE A 421 17.21 13.98 -17.38
CA ILE A 421 18.37 14.56 -18.09
C ILE A 421 17.90 15.06 -19.45
N SER A 422 18.15 16.33 -19.75
CA SER A 422 17.87 16.93 -21.07
C SER A 422 19.15 17.41 -21.76
N PRO A 423 19.15 17.53 -23.10
CA PRO A 423 20.18 18.29 -23.80
C PRO A 423 20.21 19.75 -23.31
N ARG A 424 21.39 20.38 -23.30
CA ARG A 424 21.53 21.85 -23.15
C ARG A 424 21.20 22.53 -24.47
N GLU A 425 21.96 22.18 -25.50
CA GLU A 425 21.72 22.56 -26.90
C GLU A 425 21.73 21.28 -27.75
N GLN A 426 22.84 20.54 -27.67
CA GLN A 426 23.01 19.24 -28.30
C GLN A 426 23.71 18.29 -27.35
N ALA A 427 23.09 17.15 -27.08
CA ALA A 427 23.73 16.07 -26.33
C ALA A 427 24.67 15.28 -27.26
N GLN A 428 25.82 14.88 -26.74
CA GLN A 428 26.76 14.00 -27.42
C GLN A 428 27.01 12.77 -26.56
N ALA A 429 27.20 11.61 -27.20
CA ALA A 429 27.58 10.38 -26.52
C ALA A 429 28.73 9.71 -27.26
N ILE A 430 29.74 9.27 -26.52
CA ILE A 430 30.88 8.52 -27.03
C ILE A 430 30.99 7.22 -26.24
N LEU A 431 30.86 6.10 -26.95
CA LEU A 431 31.23 4.80 -26.42
C LEU A 431 32.74 4.63 -26.53
N ILE A 432 33.37 4.22 -25.43
CA ILE A 432 34.79 3.90 -25.34
C ILE A 432 34.89 2.42 -24.95
N ALA A 433 35.39 1.60 -25.87
CA ALA A 433 35.63 0.18 -25.62
C ALA A 433 36.90 -0.05 -24.79
N SER A 434 37.09 -1.27 -24.31
CA SER A 434 38.25 -1.68 -23.50
C SER A 434 39.60 -1.53 -24.21
N ASP A 435 39.64 -1.64 -25.53
CA ASP A 435 40.85 -1.42 -26.36
C ASP A 435 41.14 0.07 -26.61
N GLY A 436 40.31 0.98 -26.08
CA GLY A 436 40.41 2.41 -26.26
C GLY A 436 39.77 2.94 -27.54
N SER A 437 39.21 2.07 -28.40
CA SER A 437 38.46 2.49 -29.58
C SER A 437 37.23 3.30 -29.16
N GLN A 438 36.91 4.30 -29.97
CA GLN A 438 35.82 5.24 -29.69
C GLN A 438 34.80 5.22 -30.82
N GLN A 439 33.52 5.17 -30.44
CA GLN A 439 32.40 5.25 -31.35
C GLN A 439 31.48 6.38 -30.91
N ARG A 440 31.20 7.32 -31.81
CA ARG A 440 30.15 8.32 -31.57
C ARG A 440 28.78 7.67 -31.68
N LEU A 441 27.94 7.91 -30.68
CA LEU A 441 26.54 7.50 -30.63
C LEU A 441 25.65 8.74 -30.77
N THR A 442 24.41 8.54 -31.23
CA THR A 442 23.43 9.62 -31.40
C THR A 442 22.40 9.56 -30.27
N PRO A 443 22.44 10.49 -29.29
CA PRO A 443 21.39 10.60 -28.29
C PRO A 443 20.08 11.07 -28.93
N THR A 444 18.97 10.54 -28.43
CA THR A 444 17.62 11.00 -28.75
C THR A 444 16.93 11.44 -27.46
N TYR A 445 16.10 12.47 -27.50
CA TYR A 445 15.41 12.98 -26.32
C TYR A 445 13.90 12.83 -26.49
N ASP A 446 13.29 12.10 -25.58
CA ASP A 446 11.84 11.99 -25.48
C ASP A 446 11.33 13.15 -24.63
N THR A 447 10.78 14.19 -25.27
CA THR A 447 10.29 15.38 -24.57
C THR A 447 9.09 15.10 -23.68
N SER A 448 8.26 14.11 -24.04
CA SER A 448 7.05 13.75 -23.30
C SER A 448 7.36 13.02 -22.00
N LEU A 449 8.32 12.09 -22.05
CA LEU A 449 8.76 11.31 -20.89
C LEU A 449 9.93 11.95 -20.16
N ARG A 450 10.60 12.92 -20.79
CA ARG A 450 11.82 13.61 -20.32
C ARG A 450 12.96 12.64 -20.07
N ILE A 451 13.21 11.80 -21.06
CA ILE A 451 14.21 10.75 -21.01
C ILE A 451 15.18 10.95 -22.18
N LEU A 452 16.46 11.13 -21.87
CA LEU A 452 17.53 11.00 -22.85
C LEU A 452 17.81 9.51 -23.09
N LYS A 453 17.77 9.08 -24.36
CA LYS A 453 17.90 7.69 -24.80
C LYS A 453 19.11 7.54 -25.72
N ILE A 454 19.93 6.53 -25.47
CA ILE A 454 21.12 6.23 -26.29
C ILE A 454 21.12 4.74 -26.61
N ALA A 455 21.07 4.42 -27.91
CA ALA A 455 21.19 3.05 -28.40
C ALA A 455 22.67 2.66 -28.56
N ILE A 456 23.02 1.47 -28.08
CA ILE A 456 24.36 0.90 -28.17
C ILE A 456 24.28 -0.40 -28.98
N PRO A 457 25.08 -0.54 -30.06
CA PRO A 457 25.09 -1.75 -30.86
C PRO A 457 25.59 -2.95 -30.03
N PRO A 458 25.35 -4.19 -30.48
CA PRO A 458 25.79 -5.39 -29.76
C PRO A 458 27.27 -5.33 -29.35
N GLN A 459 27.52 -5.51 -28.05
CA GLN A 459 28.85 -5.65 -27.46
C GLN A 459 29.03 -7.08 -26.96
N ALA A 460 30.26 -7.61 -26.99
CA ALA A 460 30.56 -8.87 -26.32
C ALA A 460 30.35 -8.73 -24.81
N ILE A 461 29.65 -9.68 -24.17
CA ILE A 461 29.30 -9.57 -22.75
C ILE A 461 30.50 -9.69 -21.80
N GLU A 462 31.63 -10.22 -22.30
CA GLU A 462 32.89 -10.34 -21.57
C GLU A 462 33.80 -9.11 -21.74
N SER A 463 33.37 -8.11 -22.53
CA SER A 463 34.14 -6.89 -22.77
C SER A 463 33.62 -5.73 -21.94
N ALA A 464 34.53 -4.93 -21.38
CA ALA A 464 34.18 -3.66 -20.77
C ALA A 464 33.93 -2.58 -21.82
N PHE A 465 33.04 -1.66 -21.52
CA PHE A 465 32.93 -0.37 -22.20
C PHE A 465 32.36 0.70 -21.26
N ARG A 466 32.53 1.96 -21.64
CA ARG A 466 31.85 3.09 -20.99
C ARG A 466 31.27 4.03 -22.01
N VAL A 467 30.18 4.69 -21.66
CA VAL A 467 29.57 5.74 -22.47
C VAL A 467 29.69 7.05 -21.73
N ILE A 468 30.42 8.00 -22.32
CA ILE A 468 30.56 9.37 -21.82
C ILE A 468 29.54 10.23 -22.56
N ILE A 469 28.69 10.93 -21.79
CA ILE A 469 27.58 11.72 -22.26
C ILE A 469 27.82 13.17 -21.86
N THR A 470 27.90 14.08 -22.83
CA THR A 470 28.19 15.51 -22.63
C THR A 470 27.11 16.39 -23.26
N GLY A 471 27.14 17.69 -22.97
CA GLY A 471 26.15 18.63 -23.50
C GLY A 471 24.75 18.45 -22.89
N VAL A 472 24.69 17.89 -21.68
CA VAL A 472 23.46 17.58 -20.96
C VAL A 472 23.35 18.37 -19.65
N GLN A 473 22.14 18.46 -19.14
CA GLN A 473 21.82 19.07 -17.85
C GLN A 473 20.69 18.30 -17.17
N GLU A 474 20.59 18.43 -15.85
CA GLU A 474 19.36 18.02 -15.17
C GLU A 474 18.21 18.89 -15.64
N VAL A 475 17.04 18.26 -15.81
CA VAL A 475 15.79 19.01 -15.97
C VAL A 475 15.59 19.86 -14.72
N ASN A 476 15.22 21.12 -14.91
CA ASN A 476 14.94 22.04 -13.80
C ASN A 476 13.93 21.38 -12.83
N PRO A 477 14.26 21.25 -11.52
CA PRO A 477 13.39 20.58 -10.56
C PRO A 477 11.97 21.17 -10.49
N THR A 478 11.83 22.49 -10.65
CA THR A 478 10.53 23.16 -10.69
C THR A 478 9.73 22.74 -11.91
N VAL A 479 10.37 22.62 -13.08
CA VAL A 479 9.73 22.11 -14.30
C VAL A 479 9.34 20.64 -14.11
N ALA A 480 10.21 19.85 -13.47
CA ALA A 480 9.94 18.44 -13.24
C ALA A 480 8.76 18.20 -12.30
N GLN A 481 8.70 18.94 -11.20
CA GLN A 481 7.58 18.93 -10.27
C GLN A 481 6.32 19.47 -10.95
N LYS A 482 6.40 20.57 -11.71
CA LYS A 482 5.26 21.13 -12.45
C LYS A 482 4.67 20.09 -13.41
N LEU A 483 5.49 19.41 -14.21
CA LEU A 483 5.01 18.40 -15.17
C LEU A 483 4.49 17.12 -14.50
N ALA A 484 5.07 16.71 -13.37
CA ALA A 484 4.50 15.63 -12.55
C ALA A 484 3.14 16.01 -11.98
N ARG A 485 2.99 17.25 -11.48
CA ARG A 485 1.71 17.81 -11.02
C ARG A 485 0.70 17.89 -12.17
N GLU A 486 1.13 18.36 -13.34
CA GLU A 486 0.31 18.43 -14.55
C GLU A 486 -0.22 17.06 -14.94
N ARG A 487 0.64 16.03 -14.98
CA ARG A 487 0.19 14.67 -15.32
C ARG A 487 -0.82 14.12 -14.31
N ARG A 488 -0.61 14.33 -13.02
CA ARG A 488 -1.61 13.98 -11.99
C ARG A 488 -2.90 14.74 -12.18
N LEU A 489 -2.83 16.05 -12.43
CA LEU A 489 -4.02 16.86 -12.64
C LEU A 489 -4.77 16.44 -13.91
N LEU A 490 -4.08 16.17 -15.00
CA LEU A 490 -4.69 15.71 -16.24
C LEU A 490 -5.30 14.32 -16.11
N GLY A 491 -4.66 13.47 -15.31
CA GLY A 491 -5.25 12.23 -14.86
C GLY A 491 -6.60 12.50 -14.19
N LEU A 492 -6.66 13.38 -13.16
CA LEU A 492 -7.91 13.86 -12.55
C LEU A 492 -8.94 14.33 -13.60
N LEU A 493 -8.49 15.07 -14.62
CA LEU A 493 -9.32 15.58 -15.72
C LEU A 493 -9.69 14.54 -16.80
N GLN A 494 -9.15 13.31 -16.74
CA GLN A 494 -9.25 12.31 -17.81
C GLN A 494 -8.78 12.81 -19.18
N LYS A 495 -7.73 13.65 -19.19
CA LYS A 495 -7.14 14.19 -20.41
C LYS A 495 -5.75 13.60 -20.60
N ASP A 496 -5.40 13.26 -21.84
CA ASP A 496 -4.02 12.93 -22.17
C ASP A 496 -3.14 14.18 -22.09
N TYR A 497 -1.93 14.01 -21.55
CA TYR A 497 -0.90 15.05 -21.65
C TYR A 497 -0.53 15.30 -23.11
N ARG A 498 -0.64 16.56 -23.54
CA ARG A 498 -0.31 17.07 -24.87
C ARG A 498 0.73 18.17 -24.71
N PRO A 499 1.95 17.97 -25.21
CA PRO A 499 2.99 18.99 -25.16
C PRO A 499 2.49 20.32 -25.74
N GLY A 500 2.70 21.41 -25.01
CA GLY A 500 2.36 22.77 -25.46
C GLY A 500 0.98 23.29 -25.04
N LYS A 501 0.10 22.47 -24.46
CA LYS A 501 -1.10 22.94 -23.76
C LYS A 501 -0.78 23.23 -22.29
N SER A 502 -1.21 24.38 -21.79
CA SER A 502 -1.19 24.73 -20.36
C SER A 502 -2.31 24.01 -19.61
N ILE A 503 -2.19 23.85 -18.29
CA ILE A 503 -3.30 23.36 -17.44
C ILE A 503 -4.58 24.15 -17.71
N GLN A 504 -4.47 25.47 -17.88
CA GLN A 504 -5.60 26.34 -18.17
C GLN A 504 -6.30 25.97 -19.48
N ASP A 505 -5.56 25.51 -20.50
CA ASP A 505 -6.13 25.02 -21.77
C ASP A 505 -6.87 23.69 -21.64
N TYR A 506 -6.67 22.96 -20.53
CA TYR A 506 -7.41 21.75 -20.21
C TYR A 506 -8.59 22.01 -19.28
N ILE A 507 -8.43 22.95 -18.35
CA ILE A 507 -9.50 23.39 -17.45
C ILE A 507 -10.58 24.15 -18.23
N ALA A 508 -10.19 24.95 -19.23
CA ALA A 508 -11.13 25.62 -20.12
C ALA A 508 -11.98 24.66 -20.97
N ASP A 509 -11.54 23.40 -21.11
CA ASP A 509 -12.26 22.34 -21.82
C ASP A 509 -13.19 21.52 -20.87
N LEU A 510 -13.34 21.91 -19.59
CA LEU A 510 -14.17 21.24 -18.58
C LEU A 510 -15.58 21.82 -18.49
N SER A 511 -16.55 20.97 -18.15
CA SER A 511 -17.87 21.41 -17.70
C SER A 511 -17.83 21.96 -16.26
N ALA A 512 -18.82 22.75 -15.86
CA ALA A 512 -18.87 23.35 -14.53
C ALA A 512 -18.86 22.32 -13.37
N GLU A 513 -19.44 21.13 -13.59
CA GLU A 513 -19.41 20.02 -12.62
C GLU A 513 -18.03 19.35 -12.55
N GLU A 514 -17.29 19.27 -13.65
CA GLU A 514 -15.91 18.77 -13.69
C GLU A 514 -14.94 19.76 -13.03
N GLU A 515 -15.19 21.07 -13.15
CA GLU A 515 -14.39 22.13 -12.54
C GLU A 515 -14.47 22.10 -11.00
N GLU A 516 -15.65 21.89 -10.42
CA GLU A 516 -15.87 21.86 -8.96
C GLU A 516 -15.21 20.64 -8.28
N GLY A 517 -15.27 19.46 -8.91
CA GLY A 517 -14.60 18.24 -8.41
C GLY A 517 -13.07 18.33 -8.41
N VAL A 518 -12.52 18.99 -9.44
CA VAL A 518 -11.07 19.18 -9.60
C VAL A 518 -10.50 20.19 -8.62
N ILE A 519 -11.26 21.24 -8.30
CA ILE A 519 -10.88 22.26 -7.32
C ILE A 519 -10.78 21.66 -5.91
N SER A 520 -11.69 20.75 -5.54
CA SER A 520 -11.67 20.05 -4.25
C SER A 520 -10.45 19.11 -4.10
N GLU A 521 -10.12 18.35 -5.15
CA GLU A 521 -8.96 17.44 -5.15
C GLU A 521 -7.61 18.18 -5.27
N LEU A 522 -7.56 19.32 -5.96
CA LEU A 522 -6.40 20.22 -6.00
C LEU A 522 -6.07 20.83 -4.63
N ALA A 523 -7.09 21.15 -3.83
CA ALA A 523 -6.91 21.63 -2.46
C ALA A 523 -6.41 20.54 -1.51
N ALA A 524 -6.68 19.26 -1.77
CA ALA A 524 -6.14 18.13 -0.98
C ALA A 524 -4.64 17.86 -1.26
N LEU A 525 -4.11 18.36 -2.38
CA LEU A 525 -2.68 18.30 -2.71
C LEU A 525 -1.84 19.37 -1.97
N ASP A 526 -2.38 20.05 -0.96
CA ASP A 526 -1.79 21.25 -0.32
C ASP A 526 -0.41 21.04 0.35
N ASN A 527 0.05 19.81 0.55
CA ASN A 527 1.45 19.54 0.93
C ASN A 527 2.46 19.77 -0.22
N ILE A 528 1.97 20.22 -1.38
CA ILE A 528 2.73 20.46 -2.62
C ILE A 528 2.75 21.97 -2.98
N GLY A 529 2.15 22.84 -2.16
CA GLY A 529 2.25 24.31 -2.29
C GLY A 529 1.41 24.92 -3.41
N ALA A 530 0.10 24.64 -3.45
CA ALA A 530 -0.84 25.24 -4.40
C ALA A 530 -2.04 25.84 -3.65
N THR A 531 -2.06 27.16 -3.48
CA THR A 531 -3.19 27.85 -2.85
C THR A 531 -4.25 28.21 -3.90
N VAL A 532 -5.49 27.70 -3.77
CA VAL A 532 -6.62 28.05 -4.64
C VAL A 532 -7.41 29.21 -4.03
N ARG A 533 -7.60 30.32 -4.76
CA ARG A 533 -8.59 31.37 -4.42
C ARG A 533 -9.70 31.41 -5.47
N SER A 534 -10.92 31.65 -5.00
CA SER A 534 -12.21 31.34 -5.65
C SER A 534 -12.57 32.07 -6.95
N ARG A 535 -11.65 32.74 -7.66
CA ARG A 535 -11.89 33.31 -9.01
C ARG A 535 -10.64 33.43 -9.90
N GLY A 536 -9.73 32.46 -9.83
CA GLY A 536 -8.59 32.38 -10.75
C GLY A 536 -7.48 31.48 -10.24
N ILE A 537 -7.14 30.44 -10.99
CA ILE A 537 -6.02 29.55 -10.70
C ILE A 537 -4.73 30.26 -11.13
N TYR A 538 -3.98 30.78 -10.17
CA TYR A 538 -2.61 31.25 -10.39
C TYR A 538 -1.62 30.18 -9.93
N LEU A 539 -0.87 29.62 -10.87
CA LEU A 539 0.30 28.78 -10.60
C LEU A 539 1.50 29.71 -10.41
N PHE A 540 2.03 29.87 -9.20
CA PHE A 540 3.22 30.69 -8.97
C PHE A 540 4.49 29.82 -9.02
N PRO A 541 5.43 30.05 -9.96
CA PRO A 541 6.67 29.27 -10.02
C PRO A 541 7.84 29.90 -9.21
N ASP A 542 7.80 31.19 -8.85
CA ASP A 542 8.91 31.88 -8.15
C ASP A 542 8.42 33.12 -7.34
N LYS A 543 9.22 33.51 -6.33
CA LYS A 543 9.00 34.60 -5.34
C LYS A 543 9.12 36.02 -5.94
N GLN A 544 9.79 36.19 -7.08
CA GLN A 544 9.96 37.52 -7.70
C GLN A 544 8.68 38.05 -8.39
N ASP A 545 7.78 37.18 -8.85
CA ASP A 545 6.53 37.57 -9.51
C ASP A 545 5.49 38.16 -8.54
N LEU A 546 5.70 38.00 -7.21
CA LEU A 546 4.89 38.65 -6.17
C LEU A 546 5.12 40.17 -6.10
N LEU A 547 6.28 40.67 -6.54
CA LEU A 547 6.64 42.09 -6.40
C LEU A 547 6.13 42.97 -7.55
N GLN A 548 5.83 42.40 -8.72
CA GLN A 548 5.29 43.16 -9.86
C GLN A 548 3.78 43.41 -9.76
N ILE A 549 3.03 42.62 -8.97
CA ILE A 549 1.57 42.75 -8.86
C ILE A 549 1.17 43.90 -7.93
N PHE A 550 2.02 44.27 -6.96
CA PHE A 550 1.83 45.47 -6.16
C PHE A 550 2.45 46.67 -6.87
N GLY A 551 1.79 47.10 -7.95
CA GLY A 551 2.12 48.31 -8.68
C GLY A 551 2.40 49.47 -7.72
N GLY A 552 3.54 50.13 -7.93
CA GLY A 552 3.99 51.23 -7.11
C GLY A 552 2.91 52.29 -6.93
N ASN A 553 2.37 52.37 -5.71
CA ASN A 553 1.82 53.55 -5.05
C ASN A 553 1.32 53.13 -3.67
N ALA A 554 2.12 53.43 -2.65
CA ALA A 554 1.74 53.27 -1.25
C ALA A 554 0.79 54.40 -0.82
N PRO A 555 -0.28 54.11 -0.05
CA PRO A 555 -0.83 55.05 0.90
C PRO A 555 -0.28 54.71 2.30
N ASP A 556 0.48 55.68 2.79
CA ASP A 556 0.79 56.06 4.16
C ASP A 556 0.74 55.04 5.31
N SER A 557 1.94 54.91 5.90
CA SER A 557 2.32 54.54 7.27
C SER A 557 1.36 53.75 8.17
N ARG A 558 1.94 52.66 8.72
CA ARG A 558 1.53 51.84 9.89
C ARG A 558 0.82 50.52 9.59
N VAL A 559 1.45 49.63 8.82
CA VAL A 559 1.40 48.20 9.16
C VAL A 559 2.75 47.56 8.81
N GLN A 560 3.57 47.27 9.83
CA GLN A 560 4.70 46.34 9.72
C GLN A 560 4.15 44.93 9.94
N TYR A 561 4.20 44.07 8.91
CA TYR A 561 4.00 42.64 9.12
C TYR A 561 5.35 42.02 9.49
N LYS A 562 5.45 41.52 10.73
CA LYS A 562 6.57 40.69 11.18
C LYS A 562 6.52 39.35 10.45
N VAL A 563 7.58 39.05 9.71
CA VAL A 563 7.88 37.72 9.17
C VAL A 563 8.49 36.89 10.30
N GLU A 564 7.65 36.44 11.22
CA GLU A 564 8.03 35.51 12.29
C GLU A 564 6.94 34.43 12.36
N ASP A 565 7.04 33.42 11.48
CA ASP A 565 6.61 32.03 11.68
C ASP A 565 6.84 31.17 10.41
N ILE A 566 7.97 31.41 9.73
CA ILE A 566 8.50 30.48 8.73
C ILE A 566 9.77 29.86 9.31
N ILE A 567 9.64 28.77 10.05
CA ILE A 567 10.77 27.90 10.35
C ILE A 567 11.00 27.01 9.12
N PHE A 568 11.83 27.48 8.20
CA PHE A 568 12.60 26.60 7.33
C PHE A 568 13.81 26.11 8.12
N ASN A 569 13.83 24.82 8.43
CA ASN A 569 14.99 24.18 9.02
C ASN A 569 16.03 23.94 7.91
N THR A 570 16.92 24.90 7.69
CA THR A 570 18.16 24.70 6.93
C THR A 570 19.33 25.11 7.82
N ALA A 571 20.09 24.12 8.27
CA ALA A 571 21.34 24.34 8.98
C ALA A 571 22.45 24.73 7.99
N SER A 572 22.97 25.95 8.08
CA SER A 572 24.42 26.26 8.14
C SER A 572 24.69 27.77 8.23
N PRO A 573 25.84 28.19 8.80
CA PRO A 573 25.98 29.48 9.47
C PRO A 573 26.60 30.56 8.58
N VAL A 574 26.10 31.79 8.66
CA VAL A 574 26.83 32.98 8.21
C VAL A 574 26.66 34.10 9.25
N THR A 575 27.77 34.77 9.47
CA THR A 575 28.21 35.68 10.55
C THR A 575 27.62 37.09 10.55
N GLN A 576 27.46 37.62 11.77
CA GLN A 576 27.60 39.01 12.28
C GLN A 576 27.51 40.28 11.38
N GLY A 577 26.84 41.30 11.96
CA GLY A 577 26.98 42.75 11.69
C GLY A 577 25.63 43.38 11.31
N GLU A 578 25.08 44.46 11.90
CA GLU A 578 25.53 45.49 12.85
C GLU A 578 24.28 46.04 13.60
N CYS A 579 24.50 46.56 14.80
CA CYS A 579 23.55 47.31 15.62
C CYS A 579 23.19 48.68 15.02
N THR A 580 22.01 49.22 15.35
CA THR A 580 21.87 50.62 15.83
C THR A 580 20.54 50.91 16.55
N SER A 581 20.64 51.17 17.87
CA SER A 581 19.80 51.97 18.83
C SER A 581 18.34 51.56 19.13
N MET A 582 17.98 51.23 20.40
CA MET A 582 17.73 52.05 21.64
C MET A 582 16.47 52.93 21.50
N GLU A 583 15.41 52.82 22.33
CA GLU A 583 15.24 53.09 23.78
C GLU A 583 13.91 52.38 24.21
N SER A 584 13.59 51.92 25.43
CA SER A 584 13.98 52.25 26.81
C SER A 584 13.54 51.09 27.74
N ILE A 585 14.29 50.92 28.82
CA ILE A 585 14.25 49.85 29.85
C ILE A 585 13.45 50.34 31.07
N CYS A 586 12.70 49.44 31.72
CA CYS A 586 12.57 49.24 33.19
C CYS A 586 11.33 48.35 33.45
N SER A 587 11.27 47.36 34.34
CA SER A 587 12.19 46.75 35.31
C SER A 587 11.35 45.74 36.12
N ILE A 588 11.88 44.56 36.48
CA ILE A 588 11.80 43.87 37.80
C ILE A 588 12.28 42.40 37.66
N PRO A 589 13.00 41.85 38.66
CA PRO A 589 13.99 40.80 38.52
C PRO A 589 13.50 39.39 38.89
N ILE A 590 14.18 38.37 38.35
CA ILE A 590 14.06 36.98 38.78
C ILE A 590 15.09 36.73 39.89
N THR A 591 14.62 36.24 41.01
CA THR A 591 15.44 35.62 42.06
C THR A 591 14.76 34.36 42.54
N GLU A 592 15.52 33.26 42.49
CA GLU A 592 15.43 32.02 43.29
C GLU A 592 14.12 31.22 43.24
N SER A 593 14.07 29.89 43.38
CA SER A 593 14.99 28.76 43.33
C SER A 593 14.07 27.52 43.41
N THR A 594 14.62 26.33 43.17
CA THR A 594 14.04 24.98 43.41
C THR A 594 13.07 24.41 42.36
N ASN A 595 13.58 23.50 41.51
CA ASN A 595 12.92 22.20 41.27
C ASN A 595 13.88 21.19 40.61
N PRO A 596 14.08 19.97 41.16
CA PRO A 596 14.79 18.89 40.49
C PRO A 596 13.85 17.99 39.67
N ILE A 597 14.32 17.56 38.48
CA ILE A 597 14.00 16.32 37.75
C ILE A 597 12.51 15.96 37.52
N GLY A 598 12.06 15.96 36.26
CA GLY A 598 10.97 15.07 35.81
C GLY A 598 10.09 15.54 34.64
N GLN A 599 10.38 15.03 33.45
CA GLN A 599 9.47 14.76 32.31
C GLN A 599 8.93 15.89 31.40
N LEU A 600 9.30 15.74 30.12
CA LEU A 600 8.76 16.37 28.90
C LEU A 600 7.29 15.95 28.63
N ARG A 601 6.39 16.92 28.39
CA ARG A 601 5.38 16.91 27.30
C ARG A 601 4.96 18.35 26.95
N LYS A 602 5.25 18.80 25.72
CA LYS A 602 4.78 20.08 25.14
C LYS A 602 3.33 19.96 24.66
N ARG A 603 2.49 20.91 25.08
CA ARG A 603 1.21 21.33 24.48
C ARG A 603 1.46 22.61 23.67
N ILE A 604 0.77 22.79 22.53
CA ILE A 604 0.56 24.10 21.89
C ILE A 604 -0.92 24.21 21.47
N VAL A 605 -1.54 25.36 21.74
CA VAL A 605 -2.25 26.28 20.80
C VAL A 605 -3.51 26.91 21.41
N THR A 606 -3.52 28.26 21.42
CA THR A 606 -4.67 29.20 21.34
C THR A 606 -4.08 30.58 20.92
N LEU A 607 -4.66 31.48 20.12
CA LEU A 607 -5.85 31.59 19.24
C LEU A 607 -5.78 32.98 18.50
N SER A 608 -6.72 33.21 17.56
CA SER A 608 -7.26 34.50 17.05
C SER A 608 -6.68 35.04 15.72
N SER A 609 -7.43 35.60 14.75
CA SER A 609 -8.86 35.90 14.61
C SER A 609 -9.25 36.22 13.14
N SER A 610 -10.53 35.97 12.80
CA SER A 610 -11.40 36.54 11.74
C SER A 610 -11.37 36.03 10.27
N ASN A 611 -12.11 34.93 10.03
CA ASN A 611 -13.19 34.62 9.03
C ASN A 611 -13.09 35.12 7.56
N LEU A 612 -13.35 34.34 6.50
CA LEU A 612 -14.50 33.48 6.17
C LEU A 612 -14.04 32.14 5.52
N ILE A 613 -14.49 30.95 5.95
CA ILE A 613 -15.81 30.27 5.79
C ILE A 613 -16.02 29.64 4.40
N TRP A 614 -15.87 28.32 4.38
CA TRP A 614 -16.34 27.37 3.38
C TRP A 614 -17.87 27.31 3.34
N LYS A 615 -18.46 27.32 2.15
CA LYS A 615 -19.86 26.92 1.94
C LYS A 615 -20.10 26.58 0.46
N LYS A 616 -20.10 25.29 0.12
CA LYS A 616 -21.28 24.45 -0.18
C LYS A 616 -20.88 23.23 -1.06
N SER A 617 -21.63 22.13 -0.90
CA SER A 617 -21.61 20.84 -1.65
C SER A 617 -20.70 19.72 -1.10
N LEU A 618 -20.76 19.40 0.19
CA LEU A 618 -21.57 18.27 0.67
C LEU A 618 -22.70 17.82 -0.27
N GLU A 619 -22.54 16.66 -0.92
CA GLU A 619 -23.55 15.63 -0.67
C GLU A 619 -23.33 15.19 0.79
N GLU A 620 -24.27 15.51 1.66
CA GLU A 620 -24.18 15.32 3.11
C GLU A 620 -24.20 13.83 3.45
N VAL A 621 -23.06 13.16 3.31
CA VAL A 621 -22.89 11.85 3.93
C VAL A 621 -22.91 12.08 5.44
N PRO A 622 -23.82 11.44 6.19
CA PRO A 622 -23.87 11.55 7.64
C PRO A 622 -22.52 11.15 8.22
N SER A 623 -21.94 12.03 9.04
CA SER A 623 -20.79 11.65 9.85
C SER A 623 -21.26 10.76 11.00
N LEU A 624 -20.66 9.58 11.17
CA LEU A 624 -21.02 8.68 12.27
C LEU A 624 -20.56 9.27 13.60
N LEU A 625 -21.44 9.23 14.60
CA LEU A 625 -21.09 9.52 15.98
C LEU A 625 -20.51 8.25 16.61
N THR A 626 -19.22 8.24 16.92
CA THR A 626 -18.47 7.01 17.26
C THR A 626 -18.07 6.92 18.74
N MET A 627 -18.17 8.00 19.49
CA MET A 627 -17.77 8.09 20.89
C MET A 627 -18.97 8.06 21.85
N TRP A 628 -19.29 6.90 22.42
CA TRP A 628 -20.42 6.75 23.34
C TRP A 628 -20.01 6.16 24.69
N SER A 629 -20.79 6.49 25.72
CA SER A 629 -20.83 5.75 26.99
C SER A 629 -22.21 5.12 27.13
N VAL A 630 -22.30 3.89 27.62
CA VAL A 630 -23.56 3.14 27.78
C VAL A 630 -23.84 2.83 29.25
N VAL A 631 -25.11 2.79 29.63
CA VAL A 631 -25.59 2.31 30.94
C VAL A 631 -26.84 1.46 30.78
N GLY A 632 -26.88 0.36 31.53
CA GLY A 632 -27.93 -0.64 31.45
C GLY A 632 -27.39 -2.01 31.89
N PRO A 633 -28.16 -3.09 31.65
CA PRO A 633 -29.49 -3.06 31.06
C PRO A 633 -30.57 -2.83 32.14
N PHE A 634 -31.68 -2.20 31.78
CA PHE A 634 -32.88 -2.04 32.60
C PHE A 634 -33.99 -3.00 32.11
N PRO A 635 -35.00 -3.33 32.94
CA PRO A 635 -36.08 -4.22 32.54
C PRO A 635 -36.96 -3.54 31.50
N PHE A 636 -37.40 -4.29 30.50
CA PHE A 636 -38.36 -3.85 29.51
C PHE A 636 -39.54 -4.82 29.48
N ASP A 637 -40.76 -4.31 29.60
CA ASP A 637 -41.98 -5.06 29.34
C ASP A 637 -42.44 -4.79 27.89
N PRO A 638 -42.29 -5.74 26.95
CA PRO A 638 -42.69 -5.56 25.56
C PRO A 638 -44.16 -5.24 25.34
N SER A 639 -45.01 -5.45 26.36
CA SER A 639 -46.45 -5.14 26.30
C SER A 639 -46.70 -3.63 26.25
N TYR A 640 -45.71 -2.80 26.59
CA TYR A 640 -45.76 -1.35 26.53
C TYR A 640 -44.58 -0.81 25.71
N GLY A 641 -44.81 0.26 24.94
CA GLY A 641 -43.73 0.93 24.20
C GLY A 641 -42.62 1.45 25.13
N ALA A 642 -41.40 1.53 24.61
CA ALA A 642 -40.23 2.02 25.33
C ALA A 642 -40.45 3.45 25.86
N SER A 643 -41.22 4.26 25.13
CA SER A 643 -41.65 5.60 25.56
C SER A 643 -42.46 5.65 26.86
N LYS A 644 -43.04 4.54 27.31
CA LYS A 644 -43.83 4.47 28.55
C LYS A 644 -43.05 3.98 29.76
N GLN A 645 -41.78 3.62 29.59
CA GLN A 645 -40.98 2.94 30.62
C GLN A 645 -39.67 3.67 30.89
N ALA A 646 -39.67 4.63 31.81
CA ALA A 646 -38.50 5.46 32.12
C ALA A 646 -37.59 4.83 33.20
N TYR A 647 -36.28 4.78 32.96
CA TYR A 647 -35.29 4.29 33.91
C TYR A 647 -34.03 5.18 33.97
N GLY A 648 -33.25 5.02 35.04
CA GLY A 648 -31.91 5.58 35.20
C GLY A 648 -31.76 7.06 34.81
N PRO A 649 -31.00 7.37 33.74
CA PRO A 649 -30.69 8.73 33.33
C PRO A 649 -31.91 9.52 32.83
N GLU A 650 -32.95 8.86 32.33
CA GLU A 650 -34.19 9.52 31.90
C GLU A 650 -34.93 10.20 33.07
N LYS A 651 -34.86 9.61 34.27
CA LYS A 651 -35.53 10.12 35.48
C LYS A 651 -34.72 11.16 36.24
N SER A 652 -33.39 11.11 36.12
CA SER A 652 -32.50 11.80 37.06
C SER A 652 -31.37 12.60 36.40
N GLY A 653 -31.36 12.65 35.06
CA GLY A 653 -30.34 13.29 34.26
C GLY A 653 -29.11 12.40 33.99
N VAL A 654 -28.32 12.80 32.99
CA VAL A 654 -27.03 12.18 32.68
C VAL A 654 -25.98 12.66 33.68
N ASP A 655 -25.43 11.73 34.45
CA ASP A 655 -24.28 11.92 35.32
C ASP A 655 -23.40 10.67 35.21
N LEU A 656 -22.24 10.79 34.57
CA LEU A 656 -21.35 9.65 34.27
C LEU A 656 -20.82 8.95 35.51
N ASN A 657 -20.81 9.62 36.67
CA ASN A 657 -20.36 9.06 37.94
C ASN A 657 -21.49 8.37 38.72
N ARG A 658 -22.76 8.63 38.34
CA ARG A 658 -23.92 8.07 39.02
C ARG A 658 -24.08 6.57 38.73
N ARG A 659 -24.54 5.85 39.75
CA ARG A 659 -25.02 4.48 39.64
C ARG A 659 -26.54 4.48 39.76
N TYR A 660 -27.21 3.66 38.96
CA TYR A 660 -28.67 3.58 38.90
C TYR A 660 -29.13 2.20 39.35
N PRO A 661 -30.25 2.07 40.07
CA PRO A 661 -30.88 0.78 40.28
C PRO A 661 -31.19 0.11 38.94
N ASP A 662 -30.83 -1.16 38.79
CA ASP A 662 -31.02 -1.92 37.55
C ASP A 662 -32.48 -2.37 37.34
N GLY A 663 -33.40 -1.98 38.22
CA GLY A 663 -34.81 -2.40 38.21
C GLY A 663 -35.05 -3.80 38.81
N ALA A 664 -34.01 -4.47 39.31
CA ALA A 664 -34.05 -5.69 40.09
C ALA A 664 -33.44 -5.45 41.49
N THR A 665 -32.40 -6.18 41.88
CA THR A 665 -31.71 -6.04 43.18
C THR A 665 -30.33 -5.38 43.08
N GLY A 666 -29.92 -4.96 41.87
CA GLY A 666 -28.56 -4.50 41.57
C GLY A 666 -28.46 -3.01 41.25
N VAL A 667 -27.25 -2.59 40.89
CA VAL A 667 -26.95 -1.23 40.41
C VAL A 667 -26.04 -1.27 39.18
N VAL A 668 -26.32 -0.40 38.21
CA VAL A 668 -25.57 -0.26 36.95
C VAL A 668 -24.97 1.14 36.82
N GLY A 669 -23.92 1.29 36.02
CA GLY A 669 -23.25 2.56 35.81
C GLY A 669 -22.71 2.71 34.39
N TRP A 670 -22.38 3.94 34.03
CA TRP A 670 -21.85 4.28 32.71
C TRP A 670 -20.50 3.60 32.44
N GLN A 671 -20.32 3.15 31.20
CA GLN A 671 -19.08 2.57 30.69
C GLN A 671 -18.84 3.05 29.26
N PRO A 672 -17.60 3.35 28.85
CA PRO A 672 -17.29 3.59 27.45
C PRO A 672 -17.73 2.40 26.58
N PHE A 673 -18.28 2.71 25.41
CA PHE A 673 -18.76 1.72 24.48
C PHE A 673 -18.37 2.08 23.05
N HIS A 674 -17.95 1.06 22.30
CA HIS A 674 -17.37 1.22 20.98
C HIS A 674 -18.21 0.43 19.97
N GLU A 675 -18.32 0.99 18.77
CA GLU A 675 -18.95 0.32 17.63
C GLU A 675 -18.17 -0.90 17.17
N ASN A 676 -18.85 -1.77 16.41
CA ASN A 676 -18.21 -2.80 15.60
C ASN A 676 -17.72 -2.22 14.25
N ASP A 677 -17.08 -3.07 13.44
CA ASP A 677 -16.47 -2.70 12.15
C ASP A 677 -17.45 -2.07 11.11
N ASN A 678 -18.76 -2.05 11.37
CA ASN A 678 -19.80 -1.45 10.50
C ASN A 678 -20.39 -0.12 11.07
N GLY A 679 -19.80 0.41 12.15
CA GLY A 679 -20.31 1.60 12.85
C GLY A 679 -21.61 1.35 13.62
N ILE A 680 -21.88 0.09 13.98
CA ILE A 680 -23.05 -0.33 14.77
C ILE A 680 -22.60 -0.59 16.21
N PHE A 681 -23.31 -0.03 17.17
CA PHE A 681 -23.11 -0.26 18.59
C PHE A 681 -23.92 -1.50 19.02
N ASP A 682 -23.27 -2.67 19.00
CA ASP A 682 -23.88 -3.97 19.33
C ASP A 682 -23.98 -4.20 20.84
N LEU A 683 -25.10 -3.76 21.42
CA LEU A 683 -25.40 -3.88 22.86
C LEU A 683 -25.56 -5.34 23.32
N CYS A 684 -25.83 -6.31 22.43
CA CYS A 684 -25.85 -7.73 22.81
C CYS A 684 -24.50 -8.19 23.37
N SER A 685 -23.39 -7.65 22.87
CA SER A 685 -22.04 -7.97 23.36
C SER A 685 -21.84 -7.61 24.85
N LYS A 686 -22.59 -6.63 25.36
CA LYS A 686 -22.57 -6.18 26.76
C LYS A 686 -23.71 -6.75 27.58
N PHE A 687 -24.88 -6.86 26.96
CA PHE A 687 -26.14 -7.21 27.61
C PHE A 687 -26.82 -8.36 26.84
N PRO A 688 -26.33 -9.61 26.96
CA PRO A 688 -26.81 -10.76 26.19
C PRO A 688 -28.14 -11.29 26.75
N MET A 689 -29.15 -10.43 26.83
CA MET A 689 -30.47 -10.71 27.38
C MET A 689 -31.56 -9.97 26.60
N GLU A 690 -32.65 -10.68 26.33
CA GLU A 690 -33.85 -10.13 25.72
C GLU A 690 -34.68 -9.33 26.73
N ASN A 691 -35.62 -8.51 26.23
CA ASN A 691 -36.51 -7.67 27.03
C ASN A 691 -35.71 -6.73 27.95
N ARG A 692 -34.83 -5.92 27.34
CA ARG A 692 -33.96 -4.98 28.04
C ARG A 692 -33.95 -3.59 27.40
N ILE A 693 -33.78 -2.57 28.24
CA ILE A 693 -33.49 -1.19 27.82
C ILE A 693 -32.04 -0.84 28.14
N ALA A 694 -31.36 -0.15 27.25
CA ALA A 694 -30.08 0.48 27.51
C ALA A 694 -30.11 1.94 27.07
N TYR A 695 -29.32 2.76 27.75
CA TYR A 695 -29.11 4.15 27.38
C TYR A 695 -27.66 4.34 26.95
N ALA A 696 -27.42 5.09 25.88
CA ALA A 696 -26.09 5.54 25.50
C ALA A 696 -26.05 7.06 25.40
N VAL A 697 -24.94 7.66 25.80
CA VAL A 697 -24.76 9.12 25.78
C VAL A 697 -23.46 9.51 25.08
N THR A 698 -23.52 10.62 24.38
CA THR A 698 -22.36 11.34 23.85
C THR A 698 -22.53 12.84 24.09
N PHE A 699 -21.41 13.56 24.17
CA PHE A 699 -21.39 15.01 24.29
C PHE A 699 -20.96 15.61 22.96
N LEU A 700 -21.73 16.57 22.48
CA LEU A 700 -21.51 17.28 21.23
C LEU A 700 -21.12 18.72 21.54
N ASN A 701 -20.26 19.33 20.76
CA ASN A 701 -20.00 20.76 20.82
C ASN A 701 -20.15 21.36 19.42
N SER A 702 -21.21 22.14 19.23
CA SER A 702 -21.50 22.80 17.97
C SER A 702 -20.71 24.10 17.87
N SER A 703 -19.98 24.30 16.78
CA SER A 703 -19.16 25.51 16.59
C SER A 703 -19.99 26.78 16.38
N GLN A 704 -21.27 26.64 16.01
CA GLN A 704 -22.21 27.73 15.77
C GLN A 704 -23.66 27.26 15.98
N ASP A 705 -24.59 28.21 16.03
CA ASP A 705 -26.01 27.88 15.90
C ASP A 705 -26.27 27.28 14.51
N GLN A 706 -26.84 26.08 14.44
CA GLN A 706 -27.10 25.40 13.17
C GLN A 706 -28.24 24.38 13.27
N GLU A 707 -28.88 24.12 12.13
CA GLU A 707 -29.75 22.95 11.96
C GLU A 707 -28.90 21.71 11.67
N VAL A 708 -29.29 20.60 12.29
CA VAL A 708 -28.64 19.29 12.14
C VAL A 708 -29.72 18.23 11.93
N THR A 709 -29.40 17.21 11.14
CA THR A 709 -30.23 16.00 11.01
C THR A 709 -29.48 14.84 11.61
N PHE A 710 -30.04 14.22 12.65
CA PHE A 710 -29.57 12.92 13.14
C PHE A 710 -30.23 11.80 12.34
N GLU A 711 -29.43 10.85 11.89
CA GLU A 711 -29.91 9.61 11.27
C GLU A 711 -29.81 8.48 12.29
N VAL A 712 -30.95 8.02 12.80
CA VAL A 712 -31.00 7.11 13.96
C VAL A 712 -31.52 5.74 13.55
N ASN A 713 -30.69 4.72 13.70
CA ASN A 713 -31.06 3.34 13.58
C ASN A 713 -31.04 2.64 14.95
N SER A 714 -31.96 1.70 15.14
CA SER A 714 -32.02 0.81 16.29
C SER A 714 -32.49 -0.56 15.84
N ASP A 715 -32.02 -1.58 16.55
CA ASP A 715 -32.74 -2.85 16.65
C ASP A 715 -33.84 -2.66 17.71
N ASP A 716 -35.08 -2.86 17.30
CA ASP A 716 -36.33 -2.52 17.97
C ASP A 716 -36.50 -1.02 18.26
N GLN A 717 -36.95 -0.66 19.46
CA GLN A 717 -37.54 0.64 19.76
C GLN A 717 -36.48 1.65 20.20
N VAL A 718 -36.64 2.92 19.79
CA VAL A 718 -35.66 3.98 20.10
C VAL A 718 -36.30 5.28 20.54
N MET A 719 -35.63 5.97 21.47
CA MET A 719 -35.88 7.37 21.78
C MET A 719 -34.58 8.15 21.78
N LEU A 720 -34.65 9.41 21.37
CA LEU A 720 -33.52 10.33 21.38
C LEU A 720 -33.87 11.56 22.22
N PHE A 721 -32.91 11.97 23.05
CA PHE A 721 -33.01 13.13 23.91
C PHE A 721 -31.83 14.06 23.62
N LEU A 722 -32.11 15.36 23.56
CA LEU A 722 -31.11 16.40 23.43
C LEU A 722 -31.25 17.35 24.62
N ASP A 723 -30.18 17.51 25.39
CA ASP A 723 -30.13 18.33 26.60
C ASP A 723 -31.24 18.02 27.62
N GLY A 724 -31.64 16.75 27.67
CA GLY A 724 -32.69 16.25 28.57
C GLY A 724 -34.10 16.30 27.99
N GLU A 725 -34.31 16.98 26.86
CA GLU A 725 -35.60 17.06 26.18
C GLU A 725 -35.75 15.93 25.14
N VAL A 726 -36.95 15.32 25.06
CA VAL A 726 -37.23 14.28 24.07
C VAL A 726 -37.37 14.91 22.68
N ILE A 727 -36.53 14.50 21.74
CA ILE A 727 -36.56 14.98 20.35
C ILE A 727 -37.04 13.93 19.34
N HIS A 728 -37.07 12.65 19.72
CA HIS A 728 -37.59 11.58 18.87
C HIS A 728 -38.07 10.38 19.67
N ILE A 729 -39.14 9.74 19.19
CA ILE A 729 -39.71 8.50 19.73
C ILE A 729 -40.12 7.62 18.54
N ASN A 730 -39.65 6.38 18.53
CA ASN A 730 -40.09 5.37 17.57
C ASN A 730 -40.22 4.01 18.27
N ASP A 731 -41.43 3.71 18.76
CA ASP A 731 -41.79 2.46 19.43
C ASP A 731 -42.20 1.38 18.41
N VAL A 732 -41.27 1.00 17.52
CA VAL A 732 -41.49 0.00 16.45
C VAL A 732 -40.47 -1.14 16.56
N TRP A 733 -40.93 -2.37 16.28
CA TRP A 733 -40.07 -3.55 16.14
C TRP A 733 -39.38 -3.53 14.77
N ARG A 734 -38.05 -3.43 14.72
CA ARG A 734 -37.29 -3.26 13.48
C ARG A 734 -35.84 -3.71 13.63
N GLY A 735 -35.15 -4.01 12.53
CA GLY A 735 -33.72 -4.30 12.57
C GLY A 735 -32.85 -3.04 12.55
N VAL A 736 -31.65 -3.08 13.12
CA VAL A 736 -30.69 -1.94 13.09
C VAL A 736 -30.27 -1.51 11.67
N ASN A 737 -30.46 -2.35 10.66
CA ASN A 737 -30.12 -2.04 9.26
C ASN A 737 -31.32 -1.61 8.41
N THR A 738 -32.49 -1.32 9.00
CA THR A 738 -33.62 -0.69 8.28
C THR A 738 -33.33 0.79 7.99
N ASP A 739 -34.19 1.47 7.23
CA ASP A 739 -34.08 2.91 7.01
C ASP A 739 -33.97 3.69 8.34
N PRO A 740 -33.09 4.71 8.42
CA PRO A 740 -32.91 5.50 9.63
C PRO A 740 -34.08 6.44 9.89
N ASP A 741 -34.31 6.74 11.17
CA ASP A 741 -35.16 7.85 11.55
C ASP A 741 -34.39 9.16 11.34
N LEU A 742 -34.95 10.08 10.56
CA LEU A 742 -34.34 11.39 10.31
C LEU A 742 -34.88 12.44 11.30
N VAL A 743 -34.07 12.80 12.29
CA VAL A 743 -34.45 13.70 13.38
C VAL A 743 -33.79 15.06 13.18
N LYS A 744 -34.56 16.06 12.75
CA LYS A 744 -34.07 17.43 12.53
C LYS A 744 -34.19 18.27 13.78
N VAL A 745 -33.09 18.86 14.24
CA VAL A 745 -33.04 19.74 15.42
C VAL A 745 -32.16 20.95 15.19
N LYS A 746 -32.28 21.95 16.07
CA LYS A 746 -31.38 23.11 16.11
C LYS A 746 -30.41 22.94 17.28
N LEU A 747 -29.12 22.93 16.98
CA LEU A 747 -28.08 23.05 18.00
C LEU A 747 -27.69 24.51 18.13
N THR A 748 -27.65 25.03 19.35
CA THR A 748 -27.02 26.33 19.61
C THR A 748 -25.50 26.16 19.63
N LYS A 749 -24.76 27.25 19.53
CA LYS A 749 -23.31 27.21 19.72
C LYS A 749 -22.99 26.77 21.14
N GLY A 750 -22.13 25.76 21.28
CA GLY A 750 -21.69 25.24 22.57
C GLY A 750 -21.97 23.77 22.77
N ALA A 751 -21.84 23.33 24.03
CA ALA A 751 -21.95 21.93 24.42
C ALA A 751 -23.41 21.49 24.53
N HIS A 752 -23.67 20.28 24.03
CA HIS A 752 -24.95 19.60 24.04
C HIS A 752 -24.76 18.15 24.50
N THR A 753 -25.77 17.59 25.16
CA THR A 753 -25.79 16.19 25.56
C THR A 753 -26.80 15.43 24.70
N LEU A 754 -26.34 14.45 23.94
CA LEU A 754 -27.19 13.57 23.15
C LEU A 754 -27.29 12.22 23.83
N LEU A 755 -28.49 11.86 24.27
CA LEU A 755 -28.80 10.60 24.94
C LEU A 755 -29.74 9.78 24.04
N ILE A 756 -29.39 8.54 23.77
CA ILE A 756 -30.23 7.57 23.08
C ILE A 756 -30.69 6.50 24.07
N LYS A 757 -31.94 6.09 23.95
CA LYS A 757 -32.53 4.94 24.65
C LYS A 757 -32.92 3.91 23.61
N VAL A 758 -32.48 2.68 23.79
CA VAL A 758 -32.78 1.55 22.90
C VAL A 758 -33.44 0.46 23.74
N ALA A 759 -34.59 -0.05 23.30
CA ALA A 759 -35.29 -1.15 23.96
C ALA A 759 -35.33 -2.36 23.02
N ASN A 760 -34.71 -3.45 23.45
CA ASN A 760 -34.71 -4.73 22.76
C ASN A 760 -35.79 -5.65 23.35
N GLY A 761 -36.65 -6.18 22.49
CA GLY A 761 -37.63 -7.20 22.83
C GLY A 761 -37.18 -8.60 22.42
N TRP A 762 -36.76 -8.80 21.16
CA TRP A 762 -36.31 -10.10 20.66
C TRP A 762 -35.37 -9.98 19.46
N GLY A 763 -34.19 -10.60 19.52
CA GLY A 763 -33.25 -10.65 18.40
C GLY A 763 -31.97 -9.87 18.66
N GLY A 764 -31.64 -8.93 17.78
CA GLY A 764 -30.45 -8.10 17.98
C GLY A 764 -30.75 -6.91 18.90
N PHE A 765 -29.73 -6.39 19.56
CA PHE A 765 -29.83 -5.24 20.45
C PHE A 765 -28.73 -4.26 20.05
N ALA A 766 -29.06 -3.26 19.25
CA ALA A 766 -28.04 -2.39 18.68
C ALA A 766 -28.59 -1.02 18.29
N TYR A 767 -27.69 -0.05 18.07
CA TYR A 767 -28.03 1.24 17.48
C TYR A 767 -26.90 1.80 16.61
N LYS A 768 -27.25 2.81 15.80
CA LYS A 768 -26.31 3.60 15.01
C LYS A 768 -26.84 5.02 14.85
N VAL A 769 -25.98 6.02 14.98
CA VAL A 769 -26.37 7.43 14.83
C VAL A 769 -25.40 8.15 13.90
N GLY A 770 -25.90 8.64 12.78
CA GLY A 770 -25.22 9.61 11.93
C GLY A 770 -25.66 11.05 12.25
N VAL A 771 -24.84 12.02 11.90
CA VAL A 771 -25.19 13.45 11.94
C VAL A 771 -24.81 14.15 10.65
N GLN A 772 -25.77 14.86 10.07
CA GLN A 772 -25.60 15.81 8.97
C GLN A 772 -25.67 17.22 9.55
N ALA A 773 -24.65 18.04 9.29
CA ALA A 773 -24.54 19.39 9.83
C ALA A 773 -23.82 20.31 8.86
N THR A 774 -24.20 21.59 8.87
CA THR A 774 -23.63 22.60 7.96
C THR A 774 -22.30 23.19 8.45
N ALA A 775 -21.91 22.90 9.69
CA ALA A 775 -20.63 23.24 10.30
C ALA A 775 -20.20 22.16 11.31
N ALA A 776 -18.92 22.21 11.71
CA ALA A 776 -18.30 21.20 12.54
C ALA A 776 -19.04 20.96 13.87
N ILE A 777 -19.25 19.68 14.19
CA ILE A 777 -19.69 19.21 15.50
C ILE A 777 -18.56 18.36 16.06
N PHE A 778 -18.04 18.74 17.23
CA PHE A 778 -17.03 17.96 17.92
C PHE A 778 -17.70 17.01 18.90
N GLN A 779 -17.26 15.76 18.95
CA GLN A 779 -17.82 14.74 19.85
C GLN A 779 -16.84 14.43 20.98
N SER A 780 -17.34 14.01 22.14
CA SER A 780 -16.54 13.47 23.24
C SER A 780 -17.34 12.51 24.14
N GLN A 781 -16.62 11.65 24.88
CA GLN A 781 -17.21 10.68 25.82
C GLN A 781 -17.46 11.23 27.24
N SER A 782 -17.07 12.48 27.50
CA SER A 782 -17.24 13.17 28.79
C SER A 782 -17.74 14.59 28.54
N PRO A 783 -18.45 15.24 29.48
CA PRO A 783 -18.82 16.64 29.37
C PRO A 783 -17.59 17.50 29.03
N LEU A 784 -17.72 18.37 28.03
CA LEU A 784 -16.66 19.27 27.57
C LEU A 784 -16.50 20.50 28.46
#